data_AF-A0A9D6KAP9-F1
#
_entry.id   AF-A0A9D6KAP9-F1
#
_cell.length_a   1.000
_cell.length_b   1.000
_cell.length_c   1.000
_cell.angle_alpha   90.00
_cell.angle_beta   90.00
_cell.angle_gamma   90.00
#
_symmetry.space_group_name_H-M   'P 1'
#
loop_
_entity.id
_entity.type
_entity.pdbx_description
1 polymer ?
#
loop_
_entity_poly.entity_id
_entity_poly.type
_entity_poly.pdbx_seq_one_letter_code
_entity_poly.pdbx_strand_id
1 'polypeptide(L)'
;MRCPHCTRDNPNDAAFCSGCGRPFARSCSSCGRENVGDSRFCNGCGAALVAASDKLKAPSQTLTPNPVTPNPLSYTPKHLADKILQSKSALEGERKQVTVLFADVKGSMELAEQLDPEEWHRILERFFEILTEGVHRFEGTVNQYTGDGIMALFGAPIAHEDHAQRACYTALHLRDTLKTYADALRVEHGLNFSVRMGINSGDVVVGKIGDDLRMDYTAQGLTVGLAQRMEALAEAGKAMLAGSTIDIVHGYFALRDLGTMKIKGVDTPVRVAELEGVGQMRTRLDRSRARGLSKFVGRDDEMNRLETALRRALDGDGQVVGVMAEAGSGKSRLCYEFLERCRSRGIVVHSSTGVPHGNAVPLQPALELYREIYGITPEDTDVQARQKIAGSVAQMAPEELGSLPLLYDFMRVPDPAQPAPDLAPDERLRALMSLLRRGTAARSRREPAVLVFEDLHWIDPDTEAVVEGIVDAAAGTRTLVLLNFRPEYRASWVGRTHYQHIALRPLDAAAAGALLSDWLGSDPSLARFVALVCACTGGNPFFMEEVVQAQIESGGLVGVRGHFRLQQPIESIDVPTSVQSLLAARIDRLEEATKRLLQTAAVIGDEVVEAVLERVAGLDSDTLRGGVRQLVQSEFLYEAALYPRSEYAFKHPLTREVAYASLLRERRRALHAAVATALEILAGAAVDQRALLLAHHWEQAGRNLEAARWQAHTAARLGSNAGEAVVHWRKVTELLAEERESPEARALLGQARARLVYAAGRSAAPEAEVAQLFAEARRELGDADSRDLTWALNSYAVVRNGAGAVEEAQRLNVEAMEMARRLDDAALIVASETCRSIIYFSTEFPDEYTRITAEIERLCATDHSLGEDVIGWRAWATVRTLGINTLFRRGAGGEVDARLGEMRLRVGESRNAVEQVMLHSISATVRSKRGDVTAAIEHARQTLEWATQSQNMMLRVVGHVTRGSALLSAGRLDEALEQVDQALVLAIDRAISKPFAAAPGLPLLAEIQLRRGDIGAARAAAERGIELARAMGYRHAEANNLIALARSLVAGGDDAGAETTLAQASELATALDARDLLARIEEARAELARHRKDDISCERALREAARRHRDNGEEWLATQAEARIGA
;
A
#
# COMPACT_ATOMS: atom_id res chain seq x y z
N MET A 1 25.91 -71.28 -4.44
CA MET A 1 26.80 -70.70 -5.46
C MET A 1 28.20 -70.47 -4.92
N ARG A 2 29.24 -70.74 -5.71
CA ARG A 2 30.65 -70.58 -5.28
C ARG A 2 31.16 -69.19 -5.67
N CYS A 3 31.77 -68.48 -4.73
CA CYS A 3 32.21 -67.11 -4.99
C CYS A 3 33.36 -67.08 -6.01
N PRO A 4 33.24 -66.36 -7.13
CA PRO A 4 34.31 -66.32 -8.13
C PRO A 4 35.56 -65.59 -7.64
N HIS A 5 35.47 -64.82 -6.55
CA HIS A 5 36.58 -64.05 -6.02
C HIS A 5 37.37 -64.77 -4.91
N CYS A 6 36.68 -65.38 -3.93
CA CYS A 6 37.33 -66.04 -2.79
C CYS A 6 37.03 -67.55 -2.71
N THR A 7 36.41 -68.10 -3.75
CA THR A 7 36.07 -69.53 -3.96
C THR A 7 35.22 -70.17 -2.85
N ARG A 8 34.74 -69.40 -1.88
CA ARG A 8 33.88 -69.88 -0.80
C ARG A 8 32.47 -70.23 -1.30
N ASP A 9 31.95 -71.36 -0.85
CA ASP A 9 30.58 -71.78 -1.14
C ASP A 9 29.58 -70.98 -0.32
N ASN A 10 28.55 -70.44 -0.99
CA ASN A 10 27.48 -69.62 -0.41
C ASN A 10 26.11 -70.22 -0.77
N PRO A 11 25.05 -69.96 0.02
CA PRO A 11 23.67 -70.28 -0.34
C PRO A 11 23.28 -69.72 -1.72
N ASN A 12 22.34 -70.38 -2.43
CA ASN A 12 21.96 -69.98 -3.78
C ASN A 12 21.15 -68.66 -3.85
N ASP A 13 20.64 -68.20 -2.71
CA ASP A 13 19.88 -66.97 -2.52
C ASP A 13 20.69 -65.83 -1.86
N ALA A 14 21.98 -66.05 -1.61
CA ALA A 14 22.85 -65.07 -0.97
C ALA A 14 23.06 -63.83 -1.88
N ALA A 15 22.83 -62.63 -1.35
CA ALA A 15 23.07 -61.37 -2.08
C ALA A 15 24.55 -60.94 -2.07
N PHE A 16 25.33 -61.41 -1.08
CA PHE A 16 26.76 -61.11 -0.92
C PHE A 16 27.51 -62.39 -0.51
N CYS A 17 28.81 -62.45 -0.82
CA CYS A 17 29.66 -63.53 -0.35
C CYS A 17 29.92 -63.41 1.16
N SER A 18 29.53 -64.42 1.94
CA SER A 18 29.78 -64.50 3.39
C SER A 18 31.27 -64.53 3.78
N GLY A 19 32.17 -64.80 2.84
CA GLY A 19 33.61 -64.83 3.07
C GLY A 19 34.32 -63.49 2.85
N CYS A 20 33.94 -62.74 1.81
CA CYS A 20 34.66 -61.50 1.43
C CYS A 20 33.77 -60.26 1.31
N GLY A 21 32.46 -60.36 1.61
CA GLY A 21 31.52 -59.25 1.59
C GLY A 21 31.14 -58.72 0.20
N ARG A 22 31.66 -59.31 -0.88
CA ARG A 22 31.42 -58.82 -2.25
C ARG A 22 30.01 -59.19 -2.74
N PRO A 23 29.22 -58.25 -3.30
CA PRO A 23 27.89 -58.54 -3.83
C PRO A 23 27.96 -59.51 -5.01
N PHE A 24 27.01 -60.43 -5.08
CA PHE A 24 26.83 -61.26 -6.27
C PHE A 24 26.06 -60.48 -7.34
N ALA A 25 26.56 -60.51 -8.57
CA ALA A 25 25.90 -59.85 -9.70
C ALA A 25 24.59 -60.57 -10.04
N ARG A 26 23.53 -59.81 -10.31
CA ARG A 26 22.21 -60.31 -10.71
C ARG A 26 22.01 -60.13 -12.21
N SER A 27 21.85 -61.24 -12.93
CA SER A 27 21.51 -61.20 -14.35
C SER A 27 20.04 -60.83 -14.52
N CYS A 28 19.76 -59.84 -15.37
CA CYS A 28 18.41 -59.47 -15.73
C CYS A 28 17.74 -60.62 -16.49
N SER A 29 16.58 -61.07 -16.02
CA SER A 29 15.79 -62.10 -16.71
C SER A 29 15.26 -61.66 -18.08
N SER A 30 15.18 -60.34 -18.32
CA SER A 30 14.61 -59.76 -19.54
C SER A 30 15.66 -59.50 -20.63
N CYS A 31 16.90 -59.11 -20.29
CA CYS A 31 17.95 -58.84 -21.28
C CYS A 31 19.28 -59.57 -21.04
N GLY A 32 19.38 -60.39 -20.00
CA GLY A 32 20.57 -61.17 -19.66
C GLY A 32 21.73 -60.37 -19.04
N ARG A 33 21.64 -59.04 -18.96
CA ARG A 33 22.72 -58.18 -18.46
C ARG A 33 22.94 -58.34 -16.95
N GLU A 34 24.19 -58.44 -16.52
CA GLU A 34 24.56 -58.46 -15.10
C GLU A 34 24.45 -57.07 -14.46
N ASN A 35 23.81 -57.01 -13.30
CA ASN A 35 23.59 -55.81 -12.50
C ASN A 35 24.18 -56.00 -11.11
N VAL A 36 24.59 -54.90 -10.45
CA VAL A 36 25.12 -54.96 -9.09
C VAL A 36 24.00 -55.34 -8.09
N GLY A 37 24.36 -56.06 -7.03
CA GLY A 37 23.41 -56.83 -6.20
C GLY A 37 22.31 -56.03 -5.49
N ASP A 38 22.44 -54.70 -5.36
CA ASP A 38 21.47 -53.76 -4.80
C ASP A 38 20.57 -53.09 -5.84
N SER A 39 20.81 -53.32 -7.14
CA SER A 39 20.00 -52.76 -8.22
C SER A 39 18.56 -53.30 -8.19
N ARG A 40 17.58 -52.42 -7.97
CA ARG A 40 16.15 -52.75 -8.03
C ARG A 40 15.62 -52.87 -9.47
N PHE A 41 16.29 -52.21 -10.41
CA PHE A 41 15.97 -52.20 -11.84
C PHE A 41 17.24 -52.48 -12.66
N CYS A 42 17.07 -53.08 -13.84
CA CYS A 42 18.17 -53.34 -14.74
C CYS A 42 18.73 -52.05 -15.31
N ASN A 43 20.03 -51.81 -15.14
CA ASN A 43 20.74 -50.64 -15.67
C ASN A 43 20.91 -50.66 -17.21
N GLY A 44 20.56 -51.77 -17.87
CA GLY A 44 20.54 -51.90 -19.32
C GLY A 44 19.17 -51.64 -19.96
N CYS A 45 18.09 -52.21 -19.40
CA CYS A 45 16.76 -52.16 -20.02
C CYS A 45 15.64 -51.64 -19.11
N GLY A 46 15.93 -51.25 -17.86
CA GLY A 46 14.94 -50.72 -16.91
C GLY A 46 14.03 -51.76 -16.26
N ALA A 47 14.11 -53.05 -16.62
CA ALA A 47 13.26 -54.09 -16.07
C ALA A 47 13.54 -54.32 -14.56
N ALA A 48 12.47 -54.44 -13.74
CA ALA A 48 12.59 -54.71 -12.32
C ALA A 48 13.27 -56.07 -12.07
N LEU A 49 14.28 -56.11 -11.21
CA LEU A 49 15.11 -57.29 -10.94
C LEU A 49 14.64 -58.14 -9.75
N VAL A 50 13.52 -57.75 -9.12
CA VAL A 50 12.92 -58.46 -7.98
C VAL A 50 11.43 -58.66 -8.25
N ALA A 51 11.00 -59.92 -8.26
CA ALA A 51 9.58 -60.25 -8.27
C ALA A 51 8.99 -59.95 -6.87
N ALA A 52 7.95 -59.12 -6.82
CA ALA A 52 7.19 -58.87 -5.61
C ALA A 52 6.52 -60.18 -5.17
N SER A 53 6.95 -60.74 -4.03
CA SER A 53 6.22 -61.80 -3.36
C SER A 53 5.83 -61.34 -1.96
N ASP A 54 4.53 -61.15 -1.78
CA ASP A 54 3.84 -61.17 -0.49
C ASP A 54 4.24 -62.41 0.31
N LYS A 55 4.82 -62.23 1.50
CA LYS A 55 4.51 -62.98 2.73
C LYS A 55 5.43 -62.65 3.94
N LEU A 56 4.74 -62.48 5.07
CA LEU A 56 5.13 -62.71 6.49
C LEU A 56 5.96 -61.65 7.28
N LYS A 57 5.22 -60.92 8.11
CA LYS A 57 5.33 -60.81 9.59
C LYS A 57 6.64 -61.27 10.28
N ALA A 58 7.28 -60.29 10.96
CA ALA A 58 8.01 -60.29 12.25
C ALA A 58 9.34 -61.09 12.38
N PRO A 59 10.27 -60.77 13.32
CA PRO A 59 10.20 -59.79 14.42
C PRO A 59 11.40 -58.79 14.45
N SER A 60 11.21 -57.58 14.96
CA SER A 60 12.36 -56.77 15.42
C SER A 60 12.07 -56.21 16.80
N GLN A 61 13.09 -56.36 17.64
CA GLN A 61 13.07 -56.24 19.08
C GLN A 61 12.85 -54.80 19.51
N THR A 62 12.02 -54.69 20.53
CA THR A 62 11.75 -53.54 21.39
C THR A 62 13.02 -52.86 21.88
N LEU A 63 13.29 -51.67 21.35
CA LEU A 63 13.66 -50.52 22.15
C LEU A 63 12.44 -49.61 22.13
N THR A 64 11.71 -49.56 23.23
CA THR A 64 10.47 -48.81 23.41
C THR A 64 10.66 -47.31 23.15
N PRO A 65 9.92 -46.70 22.20
CA PRO A 65 9.44 -45.34 22.33
C PRO A 65 8.00 -45.37 22.88
N ASN A 66 7.71 -44.40 23.74
CA ASN A 66 6.41 -44.09 24.34
C ASN A 66 5.26 -43.96 23.32
N PRO A 67 3.98 -43.99 23.76
CA PRO A 67 2.83 -44.41 22.97
C PRO A 67 2.55 -43.53 21.73
N VAL A 68 2.12 -44.22 20.68
CA VAL A 68 1.72 -43.70 19.37
C VAL A 68 0.47 -42.84 19.51
N THR A 69 0.59 -41.54 19.21
CA THR A 69 -0.56 -40.73 18.79
C THR A 69 -0.98 -41.13 17.37
N PRO A 70 -2.27 -41.44 17.09
CA PRO A 70 -2.73 -41.77 15.75
C PRO A 70 -2.59 -40.58 14.77
N ASN A 71 -2.32 -40.89 13.49
CA ASN A 71 -2.25 -39.90 12.41
C ASN A 71 -3.58 -39.09 12.31
N PRO A 72 -3.56 -37.75 12.25
CA PRO A 72 -4.76 -36.90 12.10
C PRO A 72 -5.73 -37.28 10.99
N LEU A 73 -5.22 -37.85 9.90
CA LEU A 73 -6.03 -38.32 8.77
C LEU A 73 -6.90 -39.54 9.09
N SER A 74 -6.61 -40.27 10.16
CA SER A 74 -7.33 -41.51 10.52
C SER A 74 -8.70 -41.28 11.17
N TYR A 75 -8.94 -40.08 11.73
CA TYR A 75 -10.17 -39.72 12.43
C TYR A 75 -10.89 -38.49 11.84
N THR A 76 -10.32 -37.87 10.79
CA THR A 76 -10.99 -36.78 10.06
C THR A 76 -12.11 -37.37 9.17
N PRO A 77 -13.36 -36.85 9.18
CA PRO A 77 -14.43 -37.32 8.30
C PRO A 77 -14.00 -37.34 6.83
N LYS A 78 -14.38 -38.39 6.07
CA LYS A 78 -13.92 -38.61 4.68
C LYS A 78 -14.00 -37.37 3.79
N HIS A 79 -15.10 -36.63 3.86
CA HIS A 79 -15.31 -35.43 3.03
C HIS A 79 -14.33 -34.27 3.37
N LEU A 80 -13.91 -34.14 4.63
CA LEU A 80 -12.88 -33.19 5.07
C LEU A 80 -11.49 -33.71 4.68
N ALA A 81 -11.21 -34.99 4.89
CA ALA A 81 -9.95 -35.61 4.50
C ALA A 81 -9.72 -35.54 2.98
N ASP A 82 -10.75 -35.78 2.17
CA ASP A 82 -10.70 -35.70 0.71
C ASP A 82 -10.43 -34.27 0.24
N LYS A 83 -11.05 -33.25 0.86
CA LYS A 83 -10.77 -31.83 0.58
C LYS A 83 -9.34 -31.42 0.97
N ILE A 84 -8.84 -31.93 2.10
CA ILE A 84 -7.46 -31.69 2.56
C ILE A 84 -6.46 -32.30 1.59
N LEU A 85 -6.69 -33.55 1.16
CA LEU A 85 -5.83 -34.29 0.23
C LEU A 85 -5.86 -33.70 -1.20
N GLN A 86 -6.94 -33.03 -1.60
CA GLN A 86 -7.04 -32.32 -2.88
C GLN A 86 -6.32 -30.95 -2.87
N SER A 87 -6.01 -30.39 -1.71
CA SER A 87 -5.31 -29.10 -1.58
C SER A 87 -3.78 -29.25 -1.69
N LYS A 88 -3.22 -29.11 -2.90
CA LYS A 88 -1.75 -29.04 -3.08
C LYS A 88 -1.14 -27.76 -2.46
N SER A 89 -1.93 -26.70 -2.26
CA SER A 89 -1.52 -25.48 -1.51
C SER A 89 -1.08 -25.78 -0.08
N ALA A 90 -1.63 -26.83 0.55
CA ALA A 90 -1.18 -27.28 1.87
C ALA A 90 0.28 -27.76 1.90
N LEU A 91 0.87 -28.12 0.74
CA LEU A 91 2.29 -28.49 0.63
C LEU A 91 3.23 -27.27 0.51
N GLU A 92 2.75 -26.12 0.00
CA GLU A 92 3.55 -24.91 -0.25
C GLU A 92 3.36 -23.83 0.84
N GLY A 93 2.23 -23.87 1.56
CA GLY A 93 1.91 -23.00 2.68
C GLY A 93 1.19 -21.69 2.32
N GLU A 94 0.24 -21.28 3.15
CA GLU A 94 -0.61 -20.08 2.94
C GLU A 94 -0.81 -19.30 4.23
N ARG A 95 -1.07 -17.98 4.12
CA ARG A 95 -1.53 -17.17 5.26
C ARG A 95 -3.05 -17.19 5.33
N LYS A 96 -3.59 -17.55 6.50
CA LYS A 96 -5.03 -17.59 6.76
C LYS A 96 -5.39 -16.94 8.08
N GLN A 97 -6.53 -16.28 8.09
CA GLN A 97 -7.20 -15.85 9.32
C GLN A 97 -7.90 -17.05 9.95
N VAL A 98 -7.55 -17.40 11.18
CA VAL A 98 -8.11 -18.56 11.89
C VAL A 98 -8.54 -18.19 13.31
N THR A 99 -9.33 -19.06 13.93
CA THR A 99 -9.50 -19.10 15.39
C THR A 99 -8.90 -20.38 15.93
N VAL A 100 -8.05 -20.22 16.94
CA VAL A 100 -7.40 -21.32 17.66
C VAL A 100 -8.14 -21.53 18.97
N LEU A 101 -8.51 -22.78 19.24
CA LEU A 101 -9.08 -23.21 20.51
C LEU A 101 -8.11 -24.19 21.17
N PHE A 102 -7.71 -23.89 22.40
CA PHE A 102 -7.06 -24.85 23.29
C PHE A 102 -8.09 -25.36 24.30
N ALA A 103 -8.05 -26.66 24.58
CA ALA A 103 -8.81 -27.29 25.66
C ALA A 103 -7.90 -28.24 26.43
N ASP A 104 -7.80 -28.05 27.74
CA ASP A 104 -6.84 -28.78 28.58
C ASP A 104 -7.43 -29.17 29.94
N VAL A 105 -7.03 -30.34 30.48
CA VAL A 105 -7.49 -30.82 31.79
C VAL A 105 -6.76 -30.08 32.92
N LYS A 106 -7.52 -29.45 33.80
CA LYS A 106 -6.94 -28.77 34.97
C LYS A 106 -6.41 -29.80 35.97
N GLY A 107 -5.13 -29.70 36.30
CA GLY A 107 -4.51 -30.55 37.32
C GLY A 107 -4.36 -32.01 36.88
N SER A 108 -4.17 -32.24 35.58
CA SER A 108 -4.06 -33.59 34.98
C SER A 108 -3.06 -34.51 35.70
N MET A 109 -1.91 -34.00 36.12
CA MET A 109 -0.91 -34.77 36.89
C MET A 109 -1.42 -35.18 38.28
N GLU A 110 -2.06 -34.27 39.01
CA GLU A 110 -2.63 -34.54 40.34
C GLU A 110 -3.78 -35.56 40.27
N LEU A 111 -4.55 -35.54 39.17
CA LEU A 111 -5.61 -36.52 38.89
C LEU A 111 -5.04 -37.88 38.48
N ALA A 112 -3.96 -37.90 37.69
CA ALA A 112 -3.29 -39.13 37.27
C ALA A 112 -2.64 -39.87 38.45
N GLU A 113 -2.18 -39.16 39.49
CA GLU A 113 -1.62 -39.77 40.72
C GLU A 113 -2.70 -40.45 41.59
N GLN A 114 -3.97 -40.12 41.42
CA GLN A 114 -5.08 -40.67 42.21
C GLN A 114 -5.64 -41.99 41.66
N LEU A 115 -5.21 -42.41 40.48
CA LEU A 115 -5.80 -43.53 39.72
C LEU A 115 -4.73 -44.49 39.21
N ASP A 116 -5.15 -45.70 38.86
CA ASP A 116 -4.31 -46.61 38.10
C ASP A 116 -4.07 -46.08 36.67
N PRO A 117 -2.86 -46.21 36.09
CA PRO A 117 -2.55 -45.74 34.74
C PRO A 117 -3.49 -46.26 33.63
N GLU A 118 -3.99 -47.49 33.73
CA GLU A 118 -4.93 -48.03 32.73
C GLU A 118 -6.33 -47.39 32.83
N GLU A 119 -6.73 -47.01 34.04
CA GLU A 119 -7.99 -46.34 34.31
C GLU A 119 -7.94 -44.86 33.88
N TRP A 120 -6.83 -44.18 34.17
CA TRP A 120 -6.57 -42.83 33.67
C TRP A 120 -6.54 -42.79 32.13
N HIS A 121 -5.93 -43.79 31.49
CA HIS A 121 -5.91 -43.87 30.02
C HIS A 121 -7.31 -43.98 29.42
N ARG A 122 -8.19 -44.82 30.00
CA ARG A 122 -9.60 -44.95 29.56
C ARG A 122 -10.39 -43.64 29.73
N ILE A 123 -10.14 -42.91 30.81
CA ILE A 123 -10.75 -41.58 31.04
C ILE A 123 -10.29 -40.59 29.96
N LEU A 124 -8.99 -40.54 29.69
CA LEU A 124 -8.43 -39.66 28.66
C LEU A 124 -8.89 -40.03 27.25
N GLU A 125 -9.01 -41.32 26.93
CA GLU A 125 -9.52 -41.78 25.63
C GLU A 125 -10.95 -41.26 25.40
N ARG A 126 -11.85 -41.45 26.37
CA ARG A 126 -13.21 -40.93 26.29
C ARG A 126 -13.26 -39.40 26.25
N PHE A 127 -12.38 -38.73 26.99
CA PHE A 127 -12.23 -37.28 26.94
C PHE A 127 -11.84 -36.79 25.53
N PHE A 128 -10.84 -37.42 24.89
CA PHE A 128 -10.43 -37.07 23.54
C PHE A 128 -11.48 -37.36 22.48
N GLU A 129 -12.29 -38.40 22.64
CA GLU A 129 -13.46 -38.65 21.79
C GLU A 129 -14.47 -37.49 21.86
N ILE A 130 -14.83 -37.06 23.08
CA ILE A 130 -15.76 -35.93 23.30
C ILE A 130 -15.22 -34.65 22.65
N LEU A 131 -13.93 -34.36 22.86
CA LEU A 131 -13.27 -33.20 22.27
C LEU A 131 -13.28 -33.25 20.74
N THR A 132 -12.90 -34.38 20.16
CA THR A 132 -12.80 -34.55 18.71
C THR A 132 -14.17 -34.49 18.04
N GLU A 133 -15.17 -35.14 18.61
CA GLU A 133 -16.56 -35.06 18.15
C GLU A 133 -17.08 -33.62 18.21
N GLY A 134 -16.86 -32.92 19.33
CA GLY A 134 -17.30 -31.54 19.49
C GLY A 134 -16.61 -30.54 18.56
N VAL A 135 -15.33 -30.74 18.24
CA VAL A 135 -14.60 -29.93 17.26
C VAL A 135 -15.11 -30.18 15.84
N HIS A 136 -15.21 -31.44 15.42
CA HIS A 136 -15.68 -31.80 14.08
C HIS A 136 -17.14 -31.44 13.84
N ARG A 137 -17.98 -31.50 14.89
CA ARG A 137 -19.38 -31.08 14.82
C ARG A 137 -19.58 -29.68 14.27
N PHE A 138 -18.66 -28.76 14.57
CA PHE A 138 -18.69 -27.39 14.08
C PHE A 138 -17.67 -27.12 12.95
N GLU A 139 -17.24 -28.18 12.25
CA GLU A 139 -16.29 -28.16 11.13
C GLU A 139 -14.90 -27.61 11.52
N GLY A 140 -14.52 -27.74 12.80
CA GLY A 140 -13.15 -27.53 13.23
C GLY A 140 -12.25 -28.72 12.89
N THR A 141 -10.94 -28.46 12.87
CA THR A 141 -9.91 -29.49 12.67
C THR A 141 -9.05 -29.61 13.92
N VAL A 142 -8.95 -30.81 14.51
CA VAL A 142 -7.99 -31.07 15.59
C VAL A 142 -6.59 -31.11 14.99
N ASN A 143 -5.75 -30.19 15.43
CA ASN A 143 -4.42 -29.98 14.89
C ASN A 143 -3.38 -30.85 15.60
N GLN A 144 -3.43 -30.86 16.93
CA GLN A 144 -2.45 -31.52 17.78
C GLN A 144 -3.07 -31.92 19.12
N TYR A 145 -2.62 -33.05 19.66
CA TYR A 145 -2.85 -33.47 21.04
C TYR A 145 -1.69 -32.96 21.92
N THR A 146 -2.00 -32.27 23.02
CA THR A 146 -1.00 -31.71 23.95
C THR A 146 -0.65 -32.64 25.11
N GLY A 147 -1.22 -33.86 25.13
CA GLY A 147 -1.01 -34.87 26.17
C GLY A 147 -2.26 -35.03 27.05
N ASP A 148 -2.72 -33.94 27.64
CA ASP A 148 -3.90 -33.79 28.50
C ASP A 148 -4.96 -32.85 27.90
N GLY A 149 -4.81 -32.52 26.62
CA GLY A 149 -5.65 -31.57 25.91
C GLY A 149 -5.48 -31.62 24.40
N ILE A 150 -6.16 -30.70 23.71
CA ILE A 150 -6.08 -30.53 22.27
C ILE A 150 -5.86 -29.07 21.89
N MET A 151 -5.27 -28.89 20.71
CA MET A 151 -5.33 -27.66 19.93
C MET A 151 -6.19 -27.90 18.69
N ALA A 152 -7.25 -27.11 18.53
CA ALA A 152 -8.13 -27.14 17.37
C ALA A 152 -8.06 -25.82 16.61
N LEU A 153 -8.19 -25.91 15.28
CA LEU A 153 -8.22 -24.77 14.37
C LEU A 153 -9.59 -24.68 13.67
N PHE A 154 -10.09 -23.45 13.59
CA PHE A 154 -11.29 -23.10 12.83
C PHE A 154 -10.90 -22.07 11.77
N GLY A 155 -11.36 -22.26 10.53
CA GLY A 155 -10.93 -21.44 9.39
C GLY A 155 -9.64 -21.94 8.71
N ALA A 156 -9.12 -23.10 9.12
CA ALA A 156 -8.08 -23.83 8.43
C ALA A 156 -8.36 -25.34 8.52
N PRO A 157 -8.03 -26.14 7.49
CA PRO A 157 -7.41 -25.75 6.22
C PRO A 157 -8.38 -25.04 5.24
N ILE A 158 -9.68 -25.04 5.52
CA ILE A 158 -10.70 -24.33 4.74
C ILE A 158 -11.11 -23.08 5.53
N ALA A 159 -11.04 -21.90 4.90
CA ALA A 159 -11.50 -20.66 5.50
C ALA A 159 -13.03 -20.66 5.68
N HIS A 160 -13.46 -20.24 6.88
CA HIS A 160 -14.87 -20.09 7.24
C HIS A 160 -15.12 -18.65 7.64
N GLU A 161 -16.21 -18.05 7.14
CA GLU A 161 -16.54 -16.65 7.45
C GLU A 161 -16.90 -16.44 8.93
N ASP A 162 -17.29 -17.51 9.60
CA ASP A 162 -17.78 -17.59 10.98
C ASP A 162 -16.85 -18.42 11.88
N HIS A 163 -15.57 -18.55 11.49
CA HIS A 163 -14.56 -19.37 12.19
C HIS A 163 -14.52 -19.13 13.72
N ALA A 164 -14.62 -17.87 14.16
CA ALA A 164 -14.63 -17.54 15.59
C ALA A 164 -15.94 -17.93 16.29
N GLN A 165 -17.08 -17.87 15.60
CA GLN A 165 -18.36 -18.30 16.16
C GLN A 165 -18.37 -19.82 16.35
N ARG A 166 -17.88 -20.57 15.36
CA ARG A 166 -17.73 -22.03 15.44
C ARG A 166 -16.88 -22.45 16.63
N ALA A 167 -15.74 -21.79 16.85
CA ALA A 167 -14.90 -22.05 18.01
C ALA A 167 -15.64 -21.79 19.34
N CYS A 168 -16.42 -20.72 19.43
CA CYS A 168 -17.22 -20.41 20.63
C CYS A 168 -18.35 -21.42 20.85
N TYR A 169 -19.04 -21.84 19.79
CA TYR A 169 -20.06 -22.90 19.87
C TYR A 169 -19.46 -24.23 20.29
N THR A 170 -18.29 -24.61 19.74
CA THR A 170 -17.54 -25.78 20.19
C THR A 170 -17.20 -25.66 21.67
N ALA A 171 -16.69 -24.51 22.14
CA ALA A 171 -16.36 -24.34 23.55
C ALA A 171 -17.57 -24.48 24.48
N LEU A 172 -18.73 -23.91 24.13
CA LEU A 172 -19.96 -24.06 24.89
C LEU A 172 -20.46 -25.51 24.89
N HIS A 173 -20.47 -26.16 23.73
CA HIS A 173 -20.88 -27.56 23.60
C HIS A 173 -19.97 -28.49 24.40
N LEU A 174 -18.65 -28.29 24.32
CA LEU A 174 -17.66 -29.04 25.07
C LEU A 174 -17.81 -28.79 26.57
N ARG A 175 -18.00 -27.54 27.01
CA ARG A 175 -18.26 -27.21 28.42
C ARG A 175 -19.44 -28.02 28.97
N ASP A 176 -20.56 -28.03 28.26
CA ASP A 176 -21.79 -28.68 28.74
C ASP A 176 -21.64 -30.21 28.72
N THR A 177 -21.07 -30.78 27.65
CA THR A 177 -20.85 -32.23 27.52
C THR A 177 -19.82 -32.76 28.52
N LEU A 178 -18.73 -32.03 28.72
CA LEU A 178 -17.68 -32.37 29.68
C LEU A 178 -18.13 -32.19 31.12
N LYS A 179 -19.07 -31.28 31.40
CA LYS A 179 -19.70 -31.19 32.72
C LYS A 179 -20.47 -32.46 33.06
N THR A 180 -21.28 -32.98 32.13
CA THR A 180 -21.98 -34.27 32.32
C THR A 180 -21.00 -35.41 32.54
N TYR A 181 -19.89 -35.44 31.79
CA TYR A 181 -18.85 -36.44 31.97
C TYR A 181 -18.13 -36.32 33.32
N ALA A 182 -17.81 -35.09 33.75
CA ALA A 182 -17.22 -34.82 35.05
C ALA A 182 -18.14 -35.23 36.21
N ASP A 183 -19.44 -34.97 36.10
CA ASP A 183 -20.44 -35.39 37.10
C ASP A 183 -20.51 -36.93 37.21
N ALA A 184 -20.42 -37.64 36.08
CA ALA A 184 -20.34 -39.11 36.08
C ALA A 184 -19.05 -39.62 36.75
N LEU A 185 -17.88 -39.06 36.38
CA LEU A 185 -16.60 -39.41 37.00
C LEU A 185 -16.56 -39.12 38.50
N ARG A 186 -17.24 -38.07 38.94
CA ARG A 186 -17.36 -37.74 40.37
C ARG A 186 -18.18 -38.78 41.12
N VAL A 187 -19.24 -39.31 40.52
CA VAL A 187 -20.08 -40.35 41.14
C VAL A 187 -19.38 -41.72 41.13
N GLU A 188 -18.74 -42.08 40.02
CA GLU A 188 -18.12 -43.40 39.83
C GLU A 188 -16.76 -43.52 40.50
N HIS A 189 -15.93 -42.47 40.44
CA HIS A 189 -14.52 -42.52 40.87
C HIS A 189 -14.16 -41.45 41.93
N GLY A 190 -15.08 -40.58 42.32
CA GLY A 190 -14.80 -39.49 43.29
C GLY A 190 -13.90 -38.38 42.73
N LEU A 191 -13.64 -38.37 41.42
CA LEU A 191 -12.70 -37.46 40.78
C LEU A 191 -13.34 -36.09 40.50
N ASN A 192 -12.62 -35.02 40.80
CA ASN A 192 -13.00 -33.66 40.41
C ASN A 192 -12.39 -33.30 39.05
N PHE A 193 -12.98 -33.83 37.98
CA PHE A 193 -12.53 -33.58 36.61
C PHE A 193 -13.01 -32.21 36.12
N SER A 194 -12.11 -31.38 35.58
CA SER A 194 -12.47 -30.08 35.00
C SER A 194 -11.55 -29.68 33.87
N VAL A 195 -12.09 -28.93 32.91
CA VAL A 195 -11.40 -28.55 31.67
C VAL A 195 -11.37 -27.03 31.56
N ARG A 196 -10.27 -26.50 31.04
CA ARG A 196 -10.07 -25.08 30.75
C ARG A 196 -9.97 -24.89 29.25
N MET A 197 -10.47 -23.77 28.77
CA MET A 197 -10.44 -23.45 27.33
C MET A 197 -9.98 -22.03 27.06
N GLY A 198 -9.24 -21.86 25.96
CA GLY A 198 -8.71 -20.57 25.52
C GLY A 198 -8.90 -20.38 24.03
N ILE A 199 -9.41 -19.20 23.63
CA ILE A 199 -9.78 -18.91 22.25
C ILE A 199 -9.15 -17.59 21.79
N ASN A 200 -8.40 -17.64 20.69
CA ASN A 200 -7.84 -16.44 20.06
C ASN A 200 -7.95 -16.50 18.54
N SER A 201 -8.17 -15.35 17.90
CA SER A 201 -8.29 -15.21 16.45
C SER A 201 -7.14 -14.38 15.90
N GLY A 202 -6.64 -14.73 14.72
CA GLY A 202 -5.55 -14.01 14.07
C GLY A 202 -4.97 -14.75 12.87
N ASP A 203 -4.01 -14.11 12.21
CA ASP A 203 -3.30 -14.70 11.08
C ASP A 203 -2.39 -15.85 11.55
N VAL A 204 -2.39 -16.93 10.79
CA VAL A 204 -1.44 -18.05 10.90
C VAL A 204 -0.95 -18.46 9.52
N VAL A 205 0.21 -19.11 9.49
CA VAL A 205 0.69 -19.80 8.28
C VAL A 205 0.28 -21.28 8.35
N VAL A 206 -0.38 -21.76 7.32
CA VAL A 206 -0.90 -23.13 7.19
C VAL A 206 -0.13 -23.82 6.07
N GLY A 207 0.73 -24.81 6.36
CA GLY A 207 1.50 -25.56 5.36
C GLY A 207 2.46 -26.60 5.93
N LYS A 208 3.06 -27.43 5.07
CA LYS A 208 4.08 -28.45 5.46
C LYS A 208 5.42 -27.79 5.81
N ILE A 209 5.89 -27.95 7.05
CA ILE A 209 7.25 -27.58 7.47
C ILE A 209 7.93 -28.83 8.06
N GLY A 210 8.94 -29.37 7.36
CA GLY A 210 9.75 -30.52 7.81
C GLY A 210 9.61 -31.78 6.93
N ASP A 211 10.61 -32.67 7.03
CA ASP A 211 10.70 -33.94 6.28
C ASP A 211 9.94 -35.11 6.93
N ASP A 212 9.42 -34.94 8.15
CA ASP A 212 8.66 -36.00 8.82
C ASP A 212 7.22 -36.08 8.28
N LEU A 213 6.74 -37.31 8.08
CA LEU A 213 5.40 -37.68 7.62
C LEU A 213 4.25 -37.27 8.58
N ARG A 214 4.53 -36.43 9.58
CA ARG A 214 3.53 -35.78 10.42
C ARG A 214 3.09 -34.49 9.72
N MET A 215 1.80 -34.37 9.42
CA MET A 215 1.19 -33.09 9.05
C MET A 215 1.13 -32.19 10.30
N ASP A 216 2.30 -31.82 10.83
CA ASP A 216 2.40 -30.84 11.90
C ASP A 216 2.18 -29.47 11.27
N TYR A 217 0.90 -29.09 11.17
CA TYR A 217 0.46 -27.72 10.99
C TYR A 217 1.12 -26.88 12.08
N THR A 218 2.23 -26.25 11.73
CA THR A 218 2.92 -25.34 12.62
C THR A 218 2.20 -24.01 12.56
N ALA A 219 1.04 -23.95 13.21
CA ALA A 219 0.50 -22.70 13.73
C ALA A 219 1.45 -22.25 14.86
N GLN A 220 2.66 -21.80 14.50
CA GLN A 220 3.61 -21.17 15.40
C GLN A 220 3.54 -19.67 15.16
N GLY A 221 3.23 -18.91 16.21
CA GLY A 221 3.08 -17.47 16.12
C GLY A 221 2.37 -16.89 17.33
N LEU A 222 2.35 -15.56 17.39
CA LEU A 222 1.70 -14.79 18.46
C LEU A 222 0.24 -15.22 18.67
N THR A 223 -0.49 -15.52 17.58
CA THR A 223 -1.90 -15.95 17.61
C THR A 223 -2.12 -17.22 18.44
N VAL A 224 -1.31 -18.26 18.23
CA VAL A 224 -1.44 -19.55 18.91
C VAL A 224 -0.97 -19.45 20.35
N GLY A 225 0.16 -18.77 20.56
CA GLY A 225 0.68 -18.52 21.91
C GLY A 225 -0.31 -17.71 22.77
N LEU A 226 -1.07 -16.79 22.17
CA LEU A 226 -2.09 -16.04 22.90
C LEU A 226 -3.32 -16.91 23.24
N ALA A 227 -3.77 -17.80 22.35
CA ALA A 227 -4.86 -18.75 22.65
C ALA A 227 -4.50 -19.66 23.82
N GLN A 228 -3.29 -20.23 23.81
CA GLN A 228 -2.78 -21.06 24.90
C GLN A 228 -2.74 -20.29 26.24
N ARG A 229 -2.38 -19.01 26.21
CA ARG A 229 -2.39 -18.16 27.41
C ARG A 229 -3.80 -17.84 27.89
N MET A 230 -4.77 -17.72 27.00
CA MET A 230 -6.18 -17.57 27.41
C MET A 230 -6.65 -18.84 28.13
N GLU A 231 -6.27 -20.03 27.66
CA GLU A 231 -6.57 -21.31 28.34
C GLU A 231 -5.96 -21.32 29.74
N ALA A 232 -4.66 -20.99 29.84
CA ALA A 232 -3.96 -20.98 31.12
C ALA A 232 -4.57 -19.99 32.14
N LEU A 233 -5.21 -18.91 31.66
CA LEU A 233 -5.92 -17.93 32.49
C LEU A 233 -7.33 -18.36 32.88
N ALA A 234 -7.93 -19.34 32.18
CA ALA A 234 -9.30 -19.77 32.43
C ALA A 234 -9.42 -20.47 33.79
N GLU A 235 -10.51 -20.19 34.51
CA GLU A 235 -10.86 -21.00 35.69
C GLU A 235 -11.47 -22.34 35.25
N ALA A 236 -11.61 -23.27 36.20
CA ALA A 236 -12.14 -24.61 35.93
C ALA A 236 -13.54 -24.56 35.28
N GLY A 237 -13.71 -25.23 34.14
CA GLY A 237 -14.97 -25.30 33.40
C GLY A 237 -15.30 -24.07 32.56
N LYS A 238 -14.36 -23.13 32.37
CA LYS A 238 -14.57 -21.87 31.67
C LYS A 238 -13.75 -21.75 30.39
N ALA A 239 -14.22 -20.87 29.49
CA ALA A 239 -13.54 -20.51 28.26
C ALA A 239 -13.22 -19.02 28.25
N MET A 240 -11.95 -18.67 27.98
CA MET A 240 -11.46 -17.28 27.90
C MET A 240 -11.17 -16.87 26.47
N LEU A 241 -11.53 -15.64 26.13
CA LEU A 241 -11.36 -15.04 24.80
C LEU A 241 -10.39 -13.87 24.89
N ALA A 242 -9.49 -13.78 23.90
CA ALA A 242 -8.67 -12.59 23.67
C ALA A 242 -9.40 -11.53 22.83
N GLY A 243 -8.91 -10.28 22.91
CA GLY A 243 -9.47 -9.09 22.26
C GLY A 243 -9.90 -9.29 20.81
N SER A 244 -9.01 -9.87 19.99
CA SER A 244 -9.27 -10.11 18.57
C SER A 244 -10.43 -11.08 18.30
N THR A 245 -10.68 -12.06 19.19
CA THR A 245 -11.88 -12.91 19.11
C THR A 245 -13.12 -12.16 19.57
N ILE A 246 -13.00 -11.39 20.65
CA ILE A 246 -14.12 -10.61 21.22
C ILE A 246 -14.71 -9.67 20.15
N ASP A 247 -13.87 -8.96 19.40
CA ASP A 247 -14.30 -8.06 18.33
C ASP A 247 -15.11 -8.78 17.25
N ILE A 248 -14.70 -10.00 16.89
CA ILE A 248 -15.38 -10.80 15.86
C ILE A 248 -16.73 -11.34 16.38
N VAL A 249 -16.83 -11.76 17.65
CA VAL A 249 -18.00 -12.50 18.17
C VAL A 249 -18.96 -11.65 19.03
N HIS A 250 -18.63 -10.38 19.28
CA HIS A 250 -19.46 -9.46 20.06
C HIS A 250 -20.93 -9.48 19.60
N GLY A 251 -21.85 -9.61 20.57
CA GLY A 251 -23.31 -9.65 20.37
C GLY A 251 -23.89 -11.03 20.05
N TYR A 252 -23.11 -11.91 19.39
CA TYR A 252 -23.52 -13.30 19.11
C TYR A 252 -23.42 -14.21 20.35
N PHE A 253 -22.56 -13.83 21.31
CA PHE A 253 -22.33 -14.57 22.55
C PHE A 253 -22.47 -13.64 23.75
N ALA A 254 -22.92 -14.21 24.87
CA ALA A 254 -22.90 -13.56 26.17
C ALA A 254 -21.47 -13.61 26.71
N LEU A 255 -20.84 -12.45 26.86
CA LEU A 255 -19.46 -12.30 27.29
C LEU A 255 -19.38 -11.49 28.57
N ARG A 256 -18.59 -11.95 29.54
CA ARG A 256 -18.25 -11.19 30.73
C ARG A 256 -16.89 -10.54 30.54
N ASP A 257 -16.87 -9.22 30.38
CA ASP A 257 -15.63 -8.45 30.19
C ASP A 257 -14.78 -8.48 31.48
N LEU A 258 -13.52 -8.87 31.34
CA LEU A 258 -12.53 -8.93 32.42
C LEU A 258 -11.48 -7.79 32.30
N GLY A 259 -11.64 -6.89 31.32
CA GLY A 259 -10.78 -5.74 31.09
C GLY A 259 -9.47 -6.08 30.36
N THR A 260 -8.52 -5.14 30.38
CA THR A 260 -7.20 -5.31 29.75
C THR A 260 -6.18 -5.88 30.72
N MET A 261 -5.49 -6.95 30.32
CA MET A 261 -4.48 -7.63 31.13
C MET A 261 -3.12 -7.63 30.43
N LYS A 262 -2.03 -7.51 31.21
CA LYS A 262 -0.67 -7.66 30.69
C LYS A 262 -0.34 -9.14 30.56
N ILE A 263 -0.20 -9.62 29.32
CA ILE A 263 0.08 -11.02 29.01
C ILE A 263 1.57 -11.19 28.76
N LYS A 264 2.20 -12.19 29.39
CA LYS A 264 3.63 -12.47 29.19
C LYS A 264 3.95 -12.69 27.71
N GLY A 265 4.99 -12.04 27.19
CA GLY A 265 5.41 -12.17 25.77
C GLY A 265 4.57 -11.36 24.78
N VAL A 266 3.68 -10.49 25.25
CA VAL A 266 2.97 -9.49 24.45
C VAL A 266 3.27 -8.12 25.03
N ASP A 267 3.74 -7.19 24.19
CA ASP A 267 4.18 -5.86 24.65
C ASP A 267 3.00 -4.96 25.05
N THR A 268 1.88 -5.08 24.33
CA THR A 268 0.64 -4.34 24.58
C THR A 268 -0.33 -5.11 25.47
N PRO A 269 -1.01 -4.45 26.43
CA PRO A 269 -2.10 -5.06 27.19
C PRO A 269 -3.22 -5.60 26.27
N VAL A 270 -3.75 -6.77 26.60
CA VAL A 270 -4.77 -7.48 25.79
C VAL A 270 -6.10 -7.47 26.54
N ARG A 271 -7.20 -7.14 25.86
CA ARG A 271 -8.56 -7.27 26.42
C ARG A 271 -8.94 -8.75 26.54
N VAL A 272 -9.53 -9.14 27.67
CA VAL A 272 -9.91 -10.53 27.95
C VAL A 272 -11.37 -10.58 28.40
N ALA A 273 -12.10 -11.59 27.93
CA ALA A 273 -13.48 -11.84 28.36
C ALA A 273 -13.74 -13.33 28.56
N GLU A 274 -14.66 -13.65 29.47
CA GLU A 274 -15.18 -15.01 29.66
C GLU A 274 -16.40 -15.26 28.76
N LEU A 275 -16.47 -16.44 28.16
CA LEU A 275 -17.63 -16.91 27.38
C LEU A 275 -18.66 -17.59 28.29
N GLU A 276 -19.80 -16.94 28.52
CA GLU A 276 -20.84 -17.42 29.42
C GLU A 276 -21.93 -18.22 28.70
N GLY A 277 -22.27 -17.85 27.46
CA GLY A 277 -23.34 -18.50 26.71
C GLY A 277 -23.60 -17.89 25.35
N VAL A 278 -24.72 -18.31 24.74
CA VAL A 278 -25.19 -17.75 23.46
C VAL A 278 -25.84 -16.39 23.71
N GLY A 279 -25.55 -15.42 22.84
CA GLY A 279 -26.08 -14.07 22.90
C GLY A 279 -27.45 -13.95 22.23
N GLN A 280 -27.94 -12.71 22.11
CA GLN A 280 -29.23 -12.42 21.50
C GLN A 280 -29.17 -12.29 19.97
N MET A 281 -28.02 -11.93 19.40
CA MET A 281 -27.86 -11.77 17.95
C MET A 281 -27.61 -13.13 17.31
N ARG A 282 -28.24 -13.39 16.15
CA ARG A 282 -28.03 -14.63 15.39
C ARG A 282 -27.51 -14.39 13.98
N THR A 283 -27.83 -13.24 13.39
CA THR A 283 -27.46 -12.89 12.02
C THR A 283 -26.59 -11.64 11.96
N ARG A 284 -25.90 -11.44 10.84
CA ARG A 284 -25.17 -10.19 10.57
C ARG A 284 -26.10 -8.98 10.53
N LEU A 285 -27.35 -9.17 10.10
CA LEU A 285 -28.34 -8.11 10.11
C LEU A 285 -28.67 -7.67 11.54
N ASP A 286 -28.76 -8.58 12.50
CA ASP A 286 -29.01 -8.23 13.91
C ASP A 286 -27.89 -7.34 14.46
N ARG A 287 -26.63 -7.63 14.09
CA ARG A 287 -25.49 -6.78 14.42
C ARG A 287 -25.61 -5.38 13.81
N SER A 288 -25.93 -5.29 12.52
CA SER A 288 -26.14 -3.99 11.85
C SER A 288 -27.30 -3.21 12.49
N ARG A 289 -28.39 -3.90 12.86
CA ARG A 289 -29.55 -3.31 13.57
C ARG A 289 -29.17 -2.74 14.93
N ALA A 290 -28.39 -3.46 15.72
CA ALA A 290 -27.95 -3.00 17.04
C ALA A 290 -27.05 -1.75 16.95
N ARG A 291 -26.32 -1.58 15.85
CA ARG A 291 -25.52 -0.39 15.53
C ARG A 291 -26.34 0.74 14.88
N GLY A 292 -27.62 0.48 14.61
CA GLY A 292 -28.51 1.30 13.82
C GLY A 292 -28.37 0.99 12.33
N LEU A 293 -29.50 0.76 11.66
CA LEU A 293 -29.53 0.49 10.23
C LEU A 293 -29.24 1.75 9.42
N SER A 294 -28.37 1.66 8.40
CA SER A 294 -28.17 2.69 7.37
C SER A 294 -29.46 2.94 6.56
N LYS A 295 -29.60 4.11 5.94
CA LYS A 295 -30.71 4.39 5.03
C LYS A 295 -30.79 3.34 3.92
N PHE A 296 -31.99 2.82 3.67
CA PHE A 296 -32.24 1.89 2.57
C PHE A 296 -32.29 2.64 1.23
N VAL A 297 -31.39 2.32 0.30
CA VAL A 297 -31.17 3.07 -0.95
C VAL A 297 -30.93 2.15 -2.15
N GLY A 298 -31.26 2.60 -3.36
CA GLY A 298 -30.88 1.95 -4.63
C GLY A 298 -31.51 0.57 -4.88
N ARG A 299 -32.72 0.33 -4.34
CA ARG A 299 -33.43 -0.97 -4.38
C ARG A 299 -34.92 -0.86 -4.71
N ASP A 300 -35.32 0.24 -5.33
CA ASP A 300 -36.74 0.52 -5.60
C ASP A 300 -37.35 -0.50 -6.58
N ASP A 301 -36.60 -0.90 -7.61
CA ASP A 301 -37.05 -1.89 -8.61
C ASP A 301 -37.27 -3.27 -7.98
N GLU A 302 -36.34 -3.73 -7.16
CA GLU A 302 -36.44 -5.02 -6.48
C GLU A 302 -37.59 -5.03 -5.46
N MET A 303 -37.77 -3.92 -4.73
CA MET A 303 -38.90 -3.74 -3.81
C MET A 303 -40.24 -3.79 -4.56
N ASN A 304 -40.35 -3.13 -5.72
CA ASN A 304 -41.56 -3.13 -6.54
C ASN A 304 -41.91 -4.54 -7.06
N ARG A 305 -40.91 -5.37 -7.35
CA ARG A 305 -41.14 -6.78 -7.74
C ARG A 305 -41.69 -7.60 -6.57
N LEU A 306 -41.14 -7.45 -5.36
CA LEU A 306 -41.65 -8.12 -4.16
C LEU A 306 -43.09 -7.69 -3.84
N GLU A 307 -43.40 -6.40 -3.92
CA GLU A 307 -44.76 -5.87 -3.74
C GLU A 307 -45.74 -6.39 -4.81
N THR A 308 -45.26 -6.63 -6.04
CA THR A 308 -46.08 -7.22 -7.09
C THR A 308 -46.36 -8.70 -6.83
N ALA A 309 -45.36 -9.47 -6.38
CA ALA A 309 -45.55 -10.86 -5.99
C ALA A 309 -46.49 -10.99 -4.78
N LEU A 310 -46.38 -10.11 -3.79
CA LEU A 310 -47.27 -10.06 -2.65
C LEU A 310 -48.73 -9.85 -3.07
N ARG A 311 -49.00 -8.89 -3.95
CA ARG A 311 -50.37 -8.64 -4.44
C ARG A 311 -50.98 -9.88 -5.09
N ARG A 312 -50.23 -10.57 -5.96
CA ARG A 312 -50.68 -11.82 -6.59
C ARG A 312 -50.97 -12.92 -5.57
N ALA A 313 -50.08 -13.08 -4.58
CA ALA A 313 -50.31 -14.05 -3.51
C ALA A 313 -51.58 -13.71 -2.70
N LEU A 314 -51.80 -12.43 -2.35
CA LEU A 314 -53.01 -12.02 -1.64
C LEU A 314 -54.31 -12.28 -2.43
N ASP A 315 -54.24 -12.23 -3.77
CA ASP A 315 -55.34 -12.53 -4.70
C ASP A 315 -55.57 -14.05 -4.91
N GLY A 316 -54.78 -14.90 -4.25
CA GLY A 316 -54.89 -16.38 -4.32
C GLY A 316 -53.98 -17.05 -5.35
N ASP A 317 -53.15 -16.28 -6.03
CA ASP A 317 -52.09 -16.78 -6.92
C ASP A 317 -50.76 -16.80 -6.17
N GLY A 318 -50.60 -17.77 -5.27
CA GLY A 318 -49.42 -17.90 -4.41
C GLY A 318 -48.11 -17.86 -5.18
N GLN A 319 -47.15 -17.09 -4.66
CA GLN A 319 -45.89 -16.79 -5.35
C GLN A 319 -44.70 -17.29 -4.54
N VAL A 320 -43.62 -17.64 -5.24
CA VAL A 320 -42.31 -17.93 -4.63
C VAL A 320 -41.30 -16.97 -5.24
N VAL A 321 -40.59 -16.22 -4.40
CA VAL A 321 -39.55 -15.28 -4.84
C VAL A 321 -38.22 -15.66 -4.23
N GLY A 322 -37.22 -15.93 -5.07
CA GLY A 322 -35.84 -16.15 -4.68
C GLY A 322 -34.99 -14.88 -4.85
N VAL A 323 -34.44 -14.36 -3.76
CA VAL A 323 -33.46 -13.25 -3.77
C VAL A 323 -32.05 -13.82 -3.78
N MET A 324 -31.37 -13.67 -4.91
CA MET A 324 -30.02 -14.20 -5.15
C MET A 324 -29.02 -13.05 -5.21
N ALA A 325 -27.93 -13.15 -4.46
CA ALA A 325 -26.83 -12.18 -4.51
C ALA A 325 -25.61 -12.72 -3.77
N GLU A 326 -24.46 -12.10 -4.00
CA GLU A 326 -23.27 -12.33 -3.19
C GLU A 326 -23.48 -11.98 -1.71
N ALA A 327 -22.60 -12.49 -0.86
CA ALA A 327 -22.57 -12.12 0.55
C ALA A 327 -22.36 -10.60 0.70
N GLY A 328 -23.11 -9.98 1.62
CA GLY A 328 -23.00 -8.54 1.88
C GLY A 328 -23.73 -7.61 0.91
N SER A 329 -24.27 -8.10 -0.22
CA SER A 329 -24.99 -7.28 -1.22
C SER A 329 -26.35 -6.70 -0.77
N GLY A 330 -26.80 -7.04 0.44
CA GLY A 330 -28.04 -6.53 1.03
C GLY A 330 -29.28 -7.42 0.92
N LYS A 331 -29.13 -8.74 0.69
CA LYS A 331 -30.25 -9.70 0.62
C LYS A 331 -31.17 -9.65 1.85
N SER A 332 -30.60 -9.91 3.04
CA SER A 332 -31.35 -9.87 4.30
C SER A 332 -31.90 -8.48 4.58
N ARG A 333 -31.21 -7.41 4.16
CA ARG A 333 -31.74 -6.04 4.33
C ARG A 333 -32.95 -5.78 3.45
N LEU A 334 -32.93 -6.22 2.18
CA LEU A 334 -34.08 -6.13 1.29
C LEU A 334 -35.28 -6.92 1.83
N CYS A 335 -35.05 -8.18 2.27
CA CYS A 335 -36.07 -8.99 2.91
C CYS A 335 -36.63 -8.29 4.14
N TYR A 336 -35.77 -7.84 5.06
CA TYR A 336 -36.18 -7.12 6.26
C TYR A 336 -37.09 -5.92 5.98
N GLU A 337 -36.71 -5.02 5.08
CA GLU A 337 -37.51 -3.85 4.72
C GLU A 337 -38.88 -4.22 4.16
N PHE A 338 -38.92 -5.24 3.30
CA PHE A 338 -40.17 -5.75 2.73
C PHE A 338 -41.07 -6.39 3.80
N LEU A 339 -40.49 -7.16 4.72
CA LEU A 339 -41.24 -7.82 5.79
C LEU A 339 -41.77 -6.84 6.82
N GLU A 340 -41.03 -5.78 7.16
CA GLU A 340 -41.53 -4.70 8.02
C GLU A 340 -42.73 -3.98 7.38
N ARG A 341 -42.69 -3.75 6.05
CA ARG A 341 -43.87 -3.23 5.31
C ARG A 341 -45.05 -4.19 5.40
N CYS A 342 -44.83 -5.49 5.27
CA CYS A 342 -45.89 -6.49 5.41
C CYS A 342 -46.50 -6.50 6.81
N ARG A 343 -45.67 -6.51 7.86
CA ARG A 343 -46.10 -6.44 9.26
C ARG A 343 -46.90 -5.17 9.55
N SER A 344 -46.45 -4.02 9.04
CA SER A 344 -47.16 -2.73 9.20
C SER A 344 -48.56 -2.73 8.57
N ARG A 345 -48.80 -3.58 7.57
CA ARG A 345 -50.09 -3.79 6.91
C ARG A 345 -50.94 -4.89 7.58
N GLY A 346 -50.47 -5.47 8.68
CA GLY A 346 -51.16 -6.54 9.41
C GLY A 346 -51.07 -7.91 8.72
N ILE A 347 -50.14 -8.10 7.78
CA ILE A 347 -49.91 -9.39 7.14
C ILE A 347 -49.05 -10.26 8.06
N VAL A 348 -49.46 -11.51 8.26
CA VAL A 348 -48.72 -12.46 9.10
C VAL A 348 -47.41 -12.84 8.40
N VAL A 349 -46.30 -12.68 9.11
CA VAL A 349 -44.96 -13.02 8.63
C VAL A 349 -44.35 -14.03 9.59
N HIS A 350 -43.86 -15.15 9.05
CA HIS A 350 -43.05 -16.14 9.78
C HIS A 350 -41.69 -16.25 9.10
N SER A 351 -40.63 -16.28 9.88
CA SER A 351 -39.26 -16.23 9.37
C SER A 351 -38.37 -17.27 10.01
N SER A 352 -37.58 -17.92 9.18
CA SER A 352 -36.52 -18.83 9.62
C SER A 352 -35.24 -18.52 8.85
N THR A 353 -34.10 -18.76 9.49
CA THR A 353 -32.78 -18.45 8.92
C THR A 353 -31.89 -19.68 8.98
N GLY A 354 -31.26 -20.03 7.86
CA GLY A 354 -30.14 -20.95 7.83
C GLY A 354 -28.96 -20.35 8.60
N VAL A 355 -28.50 -21.07 9.62
CA VAL A 355 -27.31 -20.68 10.38
C VAL A 355 -26.09 -21.40 9.81
N PRO A 356 -24.89 -20.79 9.79
CA PRO A 356 -23.69 -21.39 9.19
C PRO A 356 -23.33 -22.80 9.68
N HIS A 357 -23.73 -23.17 10.90
CA HIS A 357 -23.55 -24.49 11.51
C HIS A 357 -24.83 -25.36 11.44
N GLY A 358 -25.76 -25.05 10.53
CA GLY A 358 -27.07 -25.71 10.40
C GLY A 358 -26.96 -27.21 10.12
N ASN A 359 -25.93 -27.63 9.38
CA ASN A 359 -25.64 -29.05 9.12
C ASN A 359 -25.43 -29.90 10.40
N ALA A 360 -25.07 -29.27 11.52
CA ALA A 360 -24.81 -29.97 12.78
C ALA A 360 -26.09 -30.32 13.57
N VAL A 361 -27.25 -29.77 13.18
CA VAL A 361 -28.55 -30.00 13.83
C VAL A 361 -29.64 -30.10 12.74
N PRO A 362 -29.96 -31.32 12.28
CA PRO A 362 -30.96 -31.54 11.24
C PRO A 362 -32.30 -30.88 11.56
N LEU A 363 -32.97 -30.36 10.53
CA LEU A 363 -34.32 -29.78 10.62
C LEU A 363 -34.47 -28.55 11.54
N GLN A 364 -33.38 -27.99 12.08
CA GLN A 364 -33.46 -26.87 13.02
C GLN A 364 -34.18 -25.63 12.44
N PRO A 365 -33.90 -25.17 11.20
CA PRO A 365 -34.62 -24.02 10.63
C PRO A 365 -36.11 -24.31 10.45
N ALA A 366 -36.47 -25.55 10.09
CA ALA A 366 -37.87 -25.95 9.98
C ALA A 366 -38.55 -25.94 11.36
N LEU A 367 -37.90 -26.48 12.40
CA LEU A 367 -38.40 -26.44 13.78
C LEU A 367 -38.68 -25.01 14.24
N GLU A 368 -37.73 -24.09 14.02
CA GLU A 368 -37.87 -22.68 14.41
C GLU A 368 -39.04 -22.01 13.71
N LEU A 369 -39.20 -22.23 12.40
CA LEU A 369 -40.35 -21.71 11.65
C LEU A 369 -41.67 -22.18 12.24
N TYR A 370 -41.81 -23.49 12.48
CA TYR A 370 -43.07 -24.04 12.99
C TYR A 370 -43.33 -23.64 14.45
N ARG A 371 -42.29 -23.44 15.27
CA ARG A 371 -42.44 -22.86 16.62
C ARG A 371 -42.99 -21.44 16.55
N GLU A 372 -42.52 -20.62 15.62
CA GLU A 372 -43.06 -19.28 15.38
C GLU A 372 -44.52 -19.34 14.88
N ILE A 373 -44.82 -20.22 13.91
CA ILE A 373 -46.17 -20.45 13.37
C ILE A 373 -47.18 -20.81 14.47
N TYR A 374 -46.77 -21.61 15.46
CA TYR A 374 -47.59 -22.02 16.60
C TYR A 374 -47.49 -21.09 17.82
N GLY A 375 -46.69 -20.02 17.76
CA GLY A 375 -46.55 -19.04 18.84
C GLY A 375 -45.87 -19.57 20.10
N ILE A 376 -44.93 -20.50 19.95
CA ILE A 376 -44.19 -21.13 21.06
C ILE A 376 -42.94 -20.31 21.37
N THR A 377 -42.81 -19.85 22.62
CA THR A 377 -41.67 -19.05 23.09
C THR A 377 -40.72 -19.88 23.97
N PRO A 378 -39.48 -19.43 24.21
CA PRO A 378 -38.53 -20.12 25.10
C PRO A 378 -39.01 -20.23 26.56
N GLU A 379 -39.93 -19.37 26.99
CA GLU A 379 -40.49 -19.35 28.35
C GLU A 379 -41.67 -20.31 28.53
N ASP A 380 -42.20 -20.86 27.43
CA ASP A 380 -43.28 -21.84 27.49
C ASP A 380 -42.77 -23.16 28.08
N THR A 381 -43.52 -23.67 29.06
CA THR A 381 -43.39 -25.07 29.48
C THR A 381 -43.85 -26.01 28.37
N ASP A 382 -43.36 -27.26 28.38
CA ASP A 382 -43.77 -28.29 27.42
C ASP A 382 -45.30 -28.46 27.33
N VAL A 383 -46.01 -28.30 28.47
CA VAL A 383 -47.48 -28.36 28.51
C VAL A 383 -48.12 -27.20 27.76
N GLN A 384 -47.64 -25.97 27.97
CA GLN A 384 -48.13 -24.78 27.26
C GLN A 384 -47.85 -24.88 25.77
N ALA A 385 -46.66 -25.35 25.38
CA ALA A 385 -46.29 -25.58 24.00
C ALA A 385 -47.25 -26.58 23.31
N ARG A 386 -47.52 -27.74 23.95
CA ARG A 386 -48.47 -28.73 23.41
C ARG A 386 -49.88 -28.16 23.27
N GLN A 387 -50.36 -27.39 24.23
CA GLN A 387 -51.68 -26.74 24.16
C GLN A 387 -51.80 -25.76 22.98
N LYS A 388 -50.77 -24.94 22.74
CA LYS A 388 -50.71 -24.02 21.60
C LYS A 388 -50.73 -24.76 20.26
N ILE A 389 -49.94 -25.83 20.15
CA ILE A 389 -49.90 -26.68 18.96
C ILE A 389 -51.29 -27.30 18.69
N ALA A 390 -51.86 -27.98 19.68
CA ALA A 390 -53.16 -28.65 19.54
C ALA A 390 -54.28 -27.66 19.19
N GLY A 391 -54.31 -26.49 19.84
CA GLY A 391 -55.28 -25.44 19.56
C GLY A 391 -55.17 -24.89 18.14
N SER A 392 -53.95 -24.65 17.66
CA SER A 392 -53.70 -24.16 16.30
C SER A 392 -54.08 -25.20 15.24
N VAL A 393 -53.71 -26.47 15.44
CA VAL A 393 -54.09 -27.57 14.53
C VAL A 393 -55.62 -27.77 14.52
N ALA A 394 -56.27 -27.78 15.69
CA ALA A 394 -57.73 -27.89 15.78
C ALA A 394 -58.45 -26.76 15.04
N GLN A 395 -57.88 -25.56 15.03
CA GLN A 395 -58.43 -24.45 14.26
C GLN A 395 -58.13 -24.63 12.77
N MET A 396 -56.86 -24.77 12.38
CA MET A 396 -56.41 -24.60 10.99
C MET A 396 -56.50 -25.86 10.13
N ALA A 397 -56.29 -27.04 10.71
CA ALA A 397 -56.29 -28.34 10.04
C ALA A 397 -56.87 -29.45 10.96
N PRO A 398 -58.19 -29.44 11.23
CA PRO A 398 -58.84 -30.40 12.13
C PRO A 398 -58.59 -31.87 11.75
N GLU A 399 -58.42 -32.13 10.45
CA GLU A 399 -58.10 -33.45 9.90
C GLU A 399 -56.75 -34.01 10.38
N GLU A 400 -55.83 -33.17 10.85
CA GLU A 400 -54.49 -33.56 11.32
C GLU A 400 -54.41 -33.78 12.84
N LEU A 401 -55.53 -33.71 13.57
CA LEU A 401 -55.53 -33.93 15.03
C LEU A 401 -54.98 -35.32 15.43
N GLY A 402 -55.13 -36.32 14.56
CA GLY A 402 -54.54 -37.65 14.77
C GLY A 402 -53.00 -37.70 14.65
N SER A 403 -52.39 -36.67 14.05
CA SER A 403 -50.95 -36.57 13.81
C SER A 403 -50.20 -35.78 14.89
N LEU A 404 -50.89 -35.30 15.94
CA LEU A 404 -50.30 -34.49 17.02
C LEU A 404 -49.08 -35.13 17.71
N PRO A 405 -49.04 -36.44 18.00
CA PRO A 405 -47.86 -37.07 18.60
C PRO A 405 -46.58 -36.92 17.77
N LEU A 406 -46.69 -37.01 16.44
CA LEU A 406 -45.56 -36.82 15.52
C LEU A 406 -45.09 -35.36 15.52
N LEU A 407 -46.03 -34.42 15.63
CA LEU A 407 -45.73 -32.99 15.71
C LEU A 407 -45.09 -32.62 17.05
N TYR A 408 -45.56 -33.16 18.18
CA TYR A 408 -44.95 -32.92 19.49
C TYR A 408 -43.50 -33.36 19.57
N ASP A 409 -43.20 -34.51 18.97
CA ASP A 409 -41.85 -35.00 18.90
C ASP A 409 -40.94 -34.12 18.03
N PHE A 410 -41.39 -33.76 16.82
CA PHE A 410 -40.67 -32.80 15.97
C PHE A 410 -40.39 -31.49 16.71
N MET A 411 -41.37 -31.00 17.47
CA MET A 411 -41.33 -29.74 18.22
C MET A 411 -40.52 -29.83 19.53
N ARG A 412 -39.95 -31.01 19.83
CA ARG A 412 -39.17 -31.34 21.05
C ARG A 412 -39.96 -31.17 22.36
N VAL A 413 -41.25 -31.48 22.33
CA VAL A 413 -42.16 -31.45 23.50
C VAL A 413 -42.98 -32.74 23.59
N PRO A 414 -42.35 -33.93 23.57
CA PRO A 414 -43.05 -35.21 23.50
C PRO A 414 -44.07 -35.36 24.62
N ASP A 415 -45.22 -35.99 24.32
CA ASP A 415 -46.23 -36.32 25.32
C ASP A 415 -46.04 -37.76 25.79
N PRO A 416 -45.62 -38.00 27.06
CA PRO A 416 -45.48 -39.36 27.58
C PRO A 416 -46.77 -40.16 27.57
N ALA A 417 -47.94 -39.49 27.61
CA ALA A 417 -49.25 -40.14 27.57
C ALA A 417 -49.71 -40.48 26.14
N GLN A 418 -49.12 -39.86 25.13
CA GLN A 418 -49.40 -40.08 23.70
C GLN A 418 -48.08 -40.08 22.90
N PRO A 419 -47.30 -41.18 22.98
CA PRO A 419 -46.01 -41.25 22.31
C PRO A 419 -46.17 -41.21 20.79
N ALA A 420 -45.15 -40.69 20.10
CA ALA A 420 -45.10 -40.69 18.66
C ALA A 420 -45.13 -42.13 18.10
N PRO A 421 -45.69 -42.36 16.90
CA PRO A 421 -45.68 -43.67 16.26
C PRO A 421 -44.25 -44.19 16.08
N ASP A 422 -44.03 -45.47 16.38
CA ASP A 422 -42.74 -46.13 16.16
C ASP A 422 -42.55 -46.40 14.66
N LEU A 423 -41.86 -45.49 13.99
CA LEU A 423 -41.61 -45.49 12.55
C LEU A 423 -40.11 -45.54 12.28
N ALA A 424 -39.73 -46.21 11.20
CA ALA A 424 -38.37 -46.12 10.68
C ALA A 424 -38.01 -44.65 10.34
N PRO A 425 -36.74 -44.23 10.47
CA PRO A 425 -36.34 -42.82 10.29
C PRO A 425 -36.83 -42.18 8.99
N ASP A 426 -36.70 -42.87 7.85
CA ASP A 426 -37.16 -42.38 6.55
C ASP A 426 -38.68 -42.26 6.45
N GLU A 427 -39.42 -43.18 7.07
CA GLU A 427 -40.88 -43.16 7.09
C GLU A 427 -41.39 -42.03 7.98
N ARG A 428 -40.75 -41.82 9.13
CA ARG A 428 -41.01 -40.71 10.03
C ARG A 428 -40.78 -39.37 9.35
N LEU A 429 -39.66 -39.22 8.63
CA LEU A 429 -39.35 -38.01 7.87
C LEU A 429 -40.40 -37.78 6.78
N ARG A 430 -40.76 -38.79 5.98
CA ARG A 430 -41.82 -38.68 4.97
C ARG A 430 -43.17 -38.29 5.57
N ALA A 431 -43.56 -38.91 6.68
CA ALA A 431 -44.82 -38.59 7.37
C ALA A 431 -44.83 -37.15 7.88
N LEU A 432 -43.71 -36.69 8.47
CA LEU A 432 -43.51 -35.31 8.91
C LEU A 432 -43.61 -34.34 7.73
N MET A 433 -42.88 -34.57 6.63
CA MET A 433 -42.94 -33.71 5.43
C MET A 433 -44.35 -33.57 4.89
N SER A 434 -45.08 -34.70 4.84
CA SER A 434 -46.46 -34.73 4.39
C SER A 434 -47.39 -33.92 5.30
N LEU A 435 -47.21 -34.04 6.62
CA LEU A 435 -47.94 -33.28 7.64
C LEU A 435 -47.67 -31.77 7.52
N LEU A 436 -46.39 -31.36 7.46
CA LEU A 436 -45.96 -29.96 7.34
C LEU A 436 -46.52 -29.32 6.04
N ARG A 437 -46.47 -30.06 4.93
CA ARG A 437 -47.03 -29.62 3.64
C ARG A 437 -48.55 -29.38 3.72
N ARG A 438 -49.31 -30.31 4.30
CA ARG A 438 -50.77 -30.18 4.45
C ARG A 438 -51.14 -29.05 5.41
N GLY A 439 -50.44 -28.93 6.54
CA GLY A 439 -50.64 -27.84 7.49
C GLY A 439 -50.43 -26.46 6.87
N THR A 440 -49.38 -26.31 6.06
CA THR A 440 -49.08 -25.06 5.32
C THR A 440 -50.20 -24.69 4.34
N ALA A 441 -50.67 -25.67 3.55
CA ALA A 441 -51.75 -25.46 2.60
C ALA A 441 -53.10 -25.15 3.27
N ALA A 442 -53.41 -25.81 4.39
CA ALA A 442 -54.66 -25.61 5.13
C ALA A 442 -54.75 -24.20 5.73
N ARG A 443 -53.65 -23.70 6.33
CA ARG A 443 -53.56 -22.34 6.88
C ARG A 443 -53.81 -21.26 5.82
N SER A 444 -53.22 -21.42 4.65
CA SER A 444 -53.29 -20.42 3.57
C SER A 444 -54.70 -20.18 3.02
N ARG A 445 -55.64 -21.12 3.22
CA ARG A 445 -57.05 -20.92 2.85
C ARG A 445 -57.78 -19.92 3.75
N ARG A 446 -57.28 -19.69 4.96
CA ARG A 446 -57.95 -18.86 5.98
C ARG A 446 -57.33 -17.48 6.11
N GLU A 447 -56.01 -17.40 6.05
CA GLU A 447 -55.29 -16.14 6.21
C GLU A 447 -54.11 -16.06 5.24
N PRO A 448 -53.87 -14.89 4.62
CA PRO A 448 -52.67 -14.67 3.84
C PRO A 448 -51.43 -14.62 4.75
N ALA A 449 -50.35 -15.26 4.32
CA ALA A 449 -49.10 -15.31 5.07
C ALA A 449 -47.89 -15.13 4.17
N VAL A 450 -46.83 -14.55 4.73
CA VAL A 450 -45.49 -14.54 4.14
C VAL A 450 -44.61 -15.50 4.94
N LEU A 451 -44.05 -16.50 4.25
CA LEU A 451 -43.09 -17.43 4.82
C LEU A 451 -41.70 -17.08 4.29
N VAL A 452 -40.74 -16.91 5.18
CA VAL A 452 -39.39 -16.47 4.82
C VAL A 452 -38.37 -17.51 5.24
N PHE A 453 -37.53 -17.91 4.31
CA PHE A 453 -36.31 -18.66 4.59
C PHE A 453 -35.11 -17.85 4.12
N GLU A 454 -34.29 -17.44 5.08
CA GLU A 454 -33.04 -16.74 4.80
C GLU A 454 -31.85 -17.71 4.77
N ASP A 455 -30.86 -17.37 3.96
CA ASP A 455 -29.57 -18.02 3.82
C ASP A 455 -29.64 -19.55 3.56
N LEU A 456 -30.44 -19.96 2.56
CA LEU A 456 -30.66 -21.39 2.23
C LEU A 456 -29.37 -22.17 1.91
N HIS A 457 -28.29 -21.49 1.54
CA HIS A 457 -26.99 -22.11 1.28
C HIS A 457 -26.32 -22.72 2.52
N TRP A 458 -26.90 -22.52 3.71
CA TRP A 458 -26.44 -23.10 4.98
C TRP A 458 -27.34 -24.21 5.54
N ILE A 459 -28.48 -24.51 4.90
CA ILE A 459 -29.43 -25.51 5.42
C ILE A 459 -28.96 -26.93 5.11
N ASP A 460 -29.35 -27.88 5.96
CA ASP A 460 -29.11 -29.30 5.75
C ASP A 460 -30.06 -29.91 4.70
N PRO A 461 -29.72 -31.07 4.10
CA PRO A 461 -30.55 -31.71 3.08
C PRO A 461 -31.98 -32.04 3.52
N ASP A 462 -32.19 -32.38 4.79
CA ASP A 462 -33.53 -32.70 5.29
C ASP A 462 -34.38 -31.43 5.38
N THR A 463 -33.79 -30.31 5.83
CA THR A 463 -34.45 -28.99 5.80
C THR A 463 -34.74 -28.52 4.37
N GLU A 464 -33.81 -28.74 3.43
CA GLU A 464 -34.02 -28.42 2.01
C GLU A 464 -35.26 -29.13 1.44
N ALA A 465 -35.46 -30.40 1.80
CA ALA A 465 -36.67 -31.14 1.42
C ALA A 465 -37.97 -30.53 2.01
N VAL A 466 -37.93 -30.00 3.25
CA VAL A 466 -39.08 -29.26 3.83
C VAL A 466 -39.39 -28.03 2.99
N VAL A 467 -38.35 -27.24 2.67
CA VAL A 467 -38.50 -25.99 1.90
C VAL A 467 -39.07 -26.30 0.52
N GLU A 468 -38.58 -27.33 -0.17
CA GLU A 468 -39.10 -27.75 -1.46
C GLU A 468 -40.60 -28.10 -1.39
N GLY A 469 -41.01 -28.82 -0.34
CA GLY A 469 -42.41 -29.15 -0.08
C GLY A 469 -43.30 -27.93 0.17
N ILE A 470 -42.78 -26.90 0.85
CA ILE A 470 -43.48 -25.62 1.06
C ILE A 470 -43.61 -24.84 -0.25
N VAL A 471 -42.55 -24.80 -1.07
CA VAL A 471 -42.57 -24.16 -2.39
C VAL A 471 -43.61 -24.82 -3.32
N ASP A 472 -43.75 -26.14 -3.27
CA ASP A 472 -44.78 -26.86 -4.02
C ASP A 472 -46.20 -26.62 -3.49
N ALA A 473 -46.35 -26.48 -2.17
CA ALA A 473 -47.65 -26.21 -1.55
C ALA A 473 -48.13 -24.77 -1.72
N ALA A 474 -47.24 -23.83 -2.08
CA ALA A 474 -47.60 -22.42 -2.22
C ALA A 474 -48.51 -22.15 -3.43
N ALA A 475 -48.42 -22.95 -4.49
CA ALA A 475 -49.20 -22.76 -5.72
C ALA A 475 -50.72 -22.84 -5.44
N GLY A 476 -51.48 -21.84 -5.91
CA GLY A 476 -52.94 -21.78 -5.71
C GLY A 476 -53.38 -21.47 -4.28
N THR A 477 -52.48 -20.90 -3.47
CA THR A 477 -52.76 -20.49 -2.09
C THR A 477 -52.56 -18.98 -1.90
N ARG A 478 -52.91 -18.44 -0.72
CA ARG A 478 -52.68 -17.03 -0.37
C ARG A 478 -51.33 -16.80 0.32
N THR A 479 -50.32 -17.60 -0.04
CA THR A 479 -48.99 -17.57 0.58
C THR A 479 -47.94 -16.98 -0.37
N LEU A 480 -47.12 -16.07 0.14
CA LEU A 480 -45.88 -15.66 -0.49
C LEU A 480 -44.71 -16.37 0.22
N VAL A 481 -43.93 -17.14 -0.53
CA VAL A 481 -42.69 -17.75 -0.02
C VAL A 481 -41.51 -16.90 -0.49
N LEU A 482 -40.79 -16.31 0.44
CA LEU A 482 -39.59 -15.52 0.17
C LEU A 482 -38.36 -16.30 0.59
N LEU A 483 -37.47 -16.56 -0.36
CA LEU A 483 -36.24 -17.33 -0.16
C LEU A 483 -35.05 -16.42 -0.47
N ASN A 484 -33.95 -16.51 0.28
CA ASN A 484 -32.71 -15.85 -0.12
C ASN A 484 -31.50 -16.79 -0.07
N PHE A 485 -30.60 -16.67 -1.05
CA PHE A 485 -29.44 -17.57 -1.20
C PHE A 485 -28.32 -16.95 -2.04
N ARG A 486 -27.17 -17.64 -2.06
CA ARG A 486 -26.00 -17.24 -2.85
C ARG A 486 -26.02 -17.93 -4.23
N PRO A 487 -25.34 -17.36 -5.24
CA PRO A 487 -25.30 -17.94 -6.59
C PRO A 487 -24.80 -19.39 -6.64
N GLU A 488 -23.97 -19.81 -5.67
CA GLU A 488 -23.47 -21.19 -5.59
C GLU A 488 -24.54 -22.23 -5.24
N TYR A 489 -25.67 -21.82 -4.64
CA TYR A 489 -26.74 -22.72 -4.22
C TYR A 489 -27.65 -23.09 -5.40
N ARG A 490 -27.83 -24.39 -5.62
CA ARG A 490 -28.65 -24.92 -6.72
C ARG A 490 -30.03 -25.31 -6.22
N ALA A 491 -30.96 -24.37 -6.29
CA ALA A 491 -32.37 -24.64 -5.97
C ALA A 491 -33.05 -25.59 -6.98
N SER A 492 -33.68 -26.65 -6.50
CA SER A 492 -34.41 -27.64 -7.32
C SER A 492 -35.68 -27.09 -7.98
N TRP A 493 -36.25 -26.02 -7.42
CA TRP A 493 -37.49 -25.38 -7.88
C TRP A 493 -37.30 -24.33 -8.97
N VAL A 494 -36.07 -24.14 -9.48
CA VAL A 494 -35.82 -23.25 -10.61
C VAL A 494 -36.56 -23.77 -11.85
N GLY A 495 -37.48 -22.97 -12.39
CA GLY A 495 -38.30 -23.30 -13.56
C GLY A 495 -39.78 -23.58 -13.26
N ARG A 496 -40.20 -23.62 -11.98
CA ARG A 496 -41.62 -23.66 -11.61
C ARG A 496 -42.35 -22.38 -12.06
N THR A 497 -43.61 -22.47 -12.48
CA THR A 497 -44.36 -21.34 -13.07
C THR A 497 -44.66 -20.21 -12.08
N HIS A 498 -44.76 -20.52 -10.78
CA HIS A 498 -44.98 -19.57 -9.69
C HIS A 498 -43.69 -19.10 -9.01
N TYR A 499 -42.52 -19.46 -9.57
CA TYR A 499 -41.20 -19.05 -9.09
C TYR A 499 -40.65 -17.86 -9.88
N GLN A 500 -40.17 -16.85 -9.17
CA GLN A 500 -39.46 -15.70 -9.74
C GLN A 500 -38.14 -15.48 -9.00
N HIS A 501 -37.12 -14.98 -9.70
CA HIS A 501 -35.84 -14.65 -9.07
C HIS A 501 -35.53 -13.15 -9.19
N ILE A 502 -34.90 -12.61 -8.15
CA ILE A 502 -34.37 -11.26 -8.09
C ILE A 502 -32.86 -11.36 -7.84
N ALA A 503 -32.06 -10.95 -8.82
CA ALA A 503 -30.61 -10.88 -8.68
C ALA A 503 -30.21 -9.49 -8.19
N LEU A 504 -29.63 -9.38 -6.99
CA LEU A 504 -29.15 -8.09 -6.47
C LEU A 504 -27.74 -7.80 -6.98
N ARG A 505 -27.59 -6.62 -7.59
CA ARG A 505 -26.30 -6.07 -7.98
C ARG A 505 -25.74 -5.19 -6.85
N PRO A 506 -24.41 -4.97 -6.76
CA PRO A 506 -23.85 -3.94 -5.88
C PRO A 506 -24.54 -2.58 -6.06
N LEU A 507 -24.49 -1.72 -5.04
CA LEU A 507 -25.05 -0.37 -5.15
C LEU A 507 -24.28 0.42 -6.21
N ASP A 508 -25.01 1.19 -7.01
CA ASP A 508 -24.37 2.15 -7.92
C ASP A 508 -23.70 3.29 -7.13
N ALA A 509 -22.90 4.11 -7.81
CA ALA A 509 -22.13 5.16 -7.17
C ALA A 509 -23.02 6.19 -6.42
N ALA A 510 -24.22 6.45 -6.92
CA ALA A 510 -25.15 7.41 -6.31
C ALA A 510 -25.75 6.84 -5.01
N ALA A 511 -26.21 5.60 -5.05
CA ALA A 511 -26.76 4.91 -3.88
C ALA A 511 -25.67 4.62 -2.83
N ALA A 512 -24.46 4.21 -3.24
CA ALA A 512 -23.32 4.01 -2.36
C ALA A 512 -22.92 5.32 -1.65
N GLY A 513 -22.83 6.43 -2.39
CA GLY A 513 -22.59 7.76 -1.82
C GLY A 513 -23.69 8.21 -0.86
N ALA A 514 -24.95 7.94 -1.18
CA ALA A 514 -26.09 8.26 -0.31
C ALA A 514 -26.09 7.45 1.00
N LEU A 515 -25.73 6.16 0.93
CA LEU A 515 -25.57 5.30 2.12
C LEU A 515 -24.46 5.83 3.02
N LEU A 516 -23.30 6.15 2.46
CA LEU A 516 -22.15 6.66 3.22
C LEU A 516 -22.42 8.05 3.79
N SER A 517 -23.10 8.93 3.05
CA SER A 517 -23.42 10.29 3.52
C SER A 517 -24.42 10.29 4.68
N ASP A 518 -25.43 9.42 4.66
CA ASP A 518 -26.37 9.23 5.79
C ASP A 518 -25.62 8.82 7.06
N TRP A 519 -24.60 7.98 6.89
CA TRP A 519 -23.92 7.39 8.02
C TRP A 519 -22.76 8.22 8.58
N LEU A 520 -21.98 8.85 7.69
CA LEU A 520 -20.82 9.66 8.03
C LEU A 520 -21.15 11.13 8.27
N GLY A 521 -22.12 11.69 7.54
CA GLY A 521 -22.39 13.13 7.49
C GLY A 521 -21.83 13.81 6.24
N SER A 522 -21.77 15.14 6.27
CA SER A 522 -21.40 16.00 5.13
C SER A 522 -20.12 16.81 5.36
N ASP A 523 -19.25 16.38 6.27
CA ASP A 523 -17.99 17.10 6.55
C ASP A 523 -17.04 17.05 5.34
N PRO A 524 -16.44 18.18 4.90
CA PRO A 524 -15.55 18.21 3.73
C PRO A 524 -14.33 17.30 3.83
N SER A 525 -13.84 17.00 5.04
CA SER A 525 -12.70 16.10 5.24
C SER A 525 -12.99 14.68 4.74
N LEU A 526 -14.26 14.27 4.70
CA LEU A 526 -14.68 12.92 4.35
C LEU A 526 -14.72 12.66 2.84
N ALA A 527 -14.67 13.69 1.99
CA ALA A 527 -14.91 13.53 0.54
C ALA A 527 -13.94 12.52 -0.11
N ARG A 528 -12.64 12.62 0.19
CA ARG A 528 -11.62 11.68 -0.31
C ARG A 528 -11.80 10.28 0.28
N PHE A 529 -12.17 10.19 1.55
CA PHE A 529 -12.41 8.91 2.22
C PHE A 529 -13.62 8.18 1.63
N VAL A 530 -14.75 8.87 1.41
CA VAL A 530 -15.94 8.30 0.77
C VAL A 530 -15.62 7.78 -0.63
N ALA A 531 -14.87 8.55 -1.43
CA ALA A 531 -14.44 8.10 -2.76
C ALA A 531 -13.56 6.84 -2.68
N LEU A 532 -12.64 6.78 -1.72
CA LEU A 532 -11.77 5.63 -1.49
C LEU A 532 -12.57 4.39 -1.07
N VAL A 533 -13.54 4.53 -0.15
CA VAL A 533 -14.43 3.45 0.30
C VAL A 533 -15.28 2.92 -0.86
N CYS A 534 -15.90 3.81 -1.65
CA CYS A 534 -16.67 3.40 -2.82
C CYS A 534 -15.80 2.63 -3.83
N ALA A 535 -14.58 3.11 -4.07
CA ALA A 535 -13.65 2.49 -5.01
C ALA A 535 -13.19 1.10 -4.54
N CYS A 536 -12.77 0.94 -3.28
CA CYS A 536 -12.24 -0.34 -2.80
C CYS A 536 -13.33 -1.40 -2.60
N THR A 537 -14.54 -0.99 -2.21
CA THR A 537 -15.65 -1.91 -1.92
C THR A 537 -16.47 -2.30 -3.15
N GLY A 538 -16.37 -1.54 -4.24
CA GLY A 538 -17.17 -1.75 -5.46
C GLY A 538 -18.68 -1.69 -5.21
N GLY A 539 -19.12 -0.85 -4.25
CA GLY A 539 -20.53 -0.65 -3.92
C GLY A 539 -21.19 -1.79 -3.11
N ASN A 540 -20.41 -2.72 -2.54
CA ASN A 540 -20.94 -3.74 -1.63
C ASN A 540 -21.28 -3.11 -0.26
N PRO A 541 -22.58 -3.06 0.15
CA PRO A 541 -23.00 -2.40 1.39
C PRO A 541 -22.27 -2.91 2.64
N PHE A 542 -22.08 -4.21 2.76
CA PHE A 542 -21.40 -4.80 3.91
C PHE A 542 -19.93 -4.40 3.97
N PHE A 543 -19.21 -4.39 2.85
CA PHE A 543 -17.81 -3.97 2.85
C PHE A 543 -17.67 -2.49 3.21
N MET A 544 -18.57 -1.64 2.71
CA MET A 544 -18.64 -0.24 3.09
C MET A 544 -18.88 -0.10 4.59
N GLU A 545 -19.80 -0.90 5.14
CA GLU A 545 -20.09 -0.93 6.57
C GLU A 545 -18.88 -1.32 7.42
N GLU A 546 -18.22 -2.41 7.09
CA GLU A 546 -17.07 -2.89 7.87
C GLU A 546 -15.85 -1.97 7.78
N VAL A 547 -15.60 -1.35 6.61
CA VAL A 547 -14.50 -0.39 6.44
C VAL A 547 -14.70 0.86 7.29
N VAL A 548 -15.90 1.44 7.26
CA VAL A 548 -16.22 2.61 8.10
C VAL A 548 -16.10 2.25 9.58
N GLN A 549 -16.62 1.09 9.97
CA GLN A 549 -16.55 0.62 11.35
C GLN A 549 -15.10 0.43 11.82
N ALA A 550 -14.24 -0.18 11.00
CA ALA A 550 -12.83 -0.36 11.33
C ALA A 550 -12.11 0.99 11.55
N GLN A 551 -12.48 2.02 10.79
CA GLN A 551 -11.92 3.37 10.99
C GLN A 551 -12.46 4.09 12.23
N ILE A 552 -13.68 3.79 12.66
CA ILE A 552 -14.22 4.30 13.94
C ILE A 552 -13.48 3.63 15.11
N GLU A 553 -13.28 2.31 15.04
CA GLU A 553 -12.63 1.52 16.09
C GLU A 553 -11.13 1.84 16.23
N SER A 554 -10.44 2.09 15.11
CA SER A 554 -9.03 2.53 15.10
C SER A 554 -8.82 3.99 15.50
N GLY A 555 -9.90 4.77 15.63
CA GLY A 555 -9.87 6.20 15.93
C GLY A 555 -9.60 7.10 14.71
N GLY A 556 -9.50 6.56 13.49
CA GLY A 556 -9.37 7.35 12.26
C GLY A 556 -10.57 8.27 11.99
N LEU A 557 -11.77 7.81 12.35
CA LEU A 557 -13.01 8.59 12.36
C LEU A 557 -13.43 8.92 13.79
N VAL A 558 -13.64 10.21 14.06
CA VAL A 558 -14.07 10.69 15.38
C VAL A 558 -15.40 11.42 15.24
N GLY A 559 -16.34 11.13 16.13
CA GLY A 559 -17.64 11.79 16.16
C GLY A 559 -18.77 10.83 16.50
N VAL A 560 -19.98 11.27 16.18
CA VAL A 560 -21.20 10.45 16.27
C VAL A 560 -21.77 10.27 14.88
N ARG A 561 -22.64 9.27 14.74
CA ARG A 561 -23.35 8.98 13.49
C ARG A 561 -23.95 10.23 12.84
N GLY A 562 -23.71 10.39 11.54
CA GLY A 562 -24.12 11.56 10.75
C GLY A 562 -23.26 12.81 10.93
N HIS A 563 -22.28 12.78 11.85
CA HIS A 563 -21.40 13.91 12.19
C HIS A 563 -19.96 13.44 12.50
N PHE A 564 -19.42 12.57 11.65
CA PHE A 564 -18.02 12.14 11.75
C PHE A 564 -17.08 13.13 11.06
N ARG A 565 -15.83 13.13 11.51
CA ARG A 565 -14.71 13.83 10.87
C ARG A 565 -13.46 12.96 10.90
N LEU A 566 -12.58 13.14 9.91
CA LEU A 566 -11.26 12.47 9.93
C LEU A 566 -10.35 13.13 10.96
N GLN A 567 -9.68 12.32 11.77
CA GLN A 567 -8.63 12.82 12.67
C GLN A 567 -7.32 13.09 11.91
N GLN A 568 -7.04 12.27 10.89
CA GLN A 568 -5.86 12.36 10.03
C GLN A 568 -6.23 11.96 8.59
N PRO A 569 -5.52 12.47 7.57
CA PRO A 569 -5.71 12.02 6.20
C PRO A 569 -5.47 10.51 6.07
N ILE A 570 -6.40 9.80 5.44
CA ILE A 570 -6.28 8.36 5.16
C ILE A 570 -5.96 8.19 3.67
N GLU A 571 -4.82 7.58 3.36
CA GLU A 571 -4.37 7.35 1.98
C GLU A 571 -4.69 5.94 1.47
N SER A 572 -4.78 4.95 2.37
CA SER A 572 -5.13 3.57 2.08
C SER A 572 -6.11 3.02 3.12
N ILE A 573 -6.96 2.07 2.71
CA ILE A 573 -7.90 1.38 3.61
C ILE A 573 -7.33 -0.02 3.87
N ASP A 574 -7.09 -0.34 5.13
CA ASP A 574 -6.80 -1.71 5.53
C ASP A 574 -8.07 -2.56 5.44
N VAL A 575 -7.95 -3.79 4.93
CA VAL A 575 -9.07 -4.73 4.82
C VAL A 575 -9.50 -5.19 6.21
N PRO A 576 -10.74 -4.92 6.66
CA PRO A 576 -11.22 -5.42 7.95
C PRO A 576 -11.23 -6.96 7.99
N THR A 577 -10.92 -7.55 9.14
CA THR A 577 -10.88 -9.00 9.35
C THR A 577 -12.16 -9.72 8.91
N SER A 578 -13.32 -9.10 9.16
CA SER A 578 -14.63 -9.63 8.75
C SER A 578 -14.78 -9.75 7.22
N VAL A 579 -14.23 -8.79 6.47
CA VAL A 579 -14.19 -8.79 5.00
C VAL A 579 -13.15 -9.80 4.50
N GLN A 580 -11.98 -9.86 5.15
CA GLN A 580 -10.93 -10.83 4.84
C GLN A 580 -11.44 -12.28 5.00
N SER A 581 -12.09 -12.62 6.12
CA SER A 581 -12.65 -13.96 6.35
C SER A 581 -13.73 -14.34 5.32
N LEU A 582 -14.57 -13.38 4.91
CA LEU A 582 -15.59 -13.60 3.88
C LEU A 582 -14.98 -13.88 2.50
N LEU A 583 -14.03 -13.04 2.08
CA LEU A 583 -13.37 -13.20 0.78
C LEU A 583 -12.46 -14.44 0.75
N ALA A 584 -11.75 -14.74 1.84
CA ALA A 584 -10.91 -15.93 1.96
C ALA A 584 -11.73 -17.22 1.87
N ALA A 585 -12.88 -17.29 2.55
CA ALA A 585 -13.79 -18.44 2.46
C ALA A 585 -14.31 -18.65 1.03
N ARG A 586 -14.55 -17.57 0.28
CA ARG A 586 -14.96 -17.64 -1.12
C ARG A 586 -13.83 -18.14 -2.01
N ILE A 587 -12.60 -17.63 -1.83
CA ILE A 587 -11.41 -18.06 -2.57
C ILE A 587 -11.12 -19.55 -2.32
N ASP A 588 -11.24 -20.02 -1.07
CA ASP A 588 -10.99 -21.42 -0.69
C ASP A 588 -12.01 -22.43 -1.24
N ARG A 589 -13.18 -21.96 -1.72
CA ARG A 589 -14.15 -22.80 -2.43
C ARG A 589 -13.78 -23.05 -3.89
N LEU A 590 -12.83 -22.29 -4.45
CA LEU A 590 -12.33 -22.53 -5.80
C LEU A 590 -11.51 -23.82 -5.84
N GLU A 591 -11.49 -24.47 -7.01
CA GLU A 591 -10.53 -25.53 -7.27
C GLU A 591 -9.10 -25.00 -7.17
N GLU A 592 -8.18 -25.82 -6.68
CA GLU A 592 -6.79 -25.44 -6.38
C GLU A 592 -6.06 -24.75 -7.55
N ALA A 593 -6.22 -25.26 -8.78
CA ALA A 593 -5.63 -24.67 -9.97
C ALA A 593 -6.16 -23.24 -10.23
N THR A 594 -7.47 -23.06 -10.09
CA THR A 594 -8.18 -21.79 -10.29
C THR A 594 -7.85 -20.79 -9.18
N LYS A 595 -7.70 -21.25 -7.94
CA LYS A 595 -7.23 -20.43 -6.81
C LYS A 595 -5.81 -19.90 -7.04
N ARG A 596 -4.87 -20.75 -7.47
CA ARG A 596 -3.50 -20.33 -7.81
C ARG A 596 -3.50 -19.30 -8.93
N LEU A 597 -4.36 -19.48 -9.94
CA LEU A 597 -4.50 -18.53 -11.04
C LEU A 597 -4.97 -17.15 -10.54
N LEU A 598 -5.97 -17.12 -9.64
CA LEU A 598 -6.44 -15.88 -9.01
C LEU A 598 -5.34 -15.19 -8.18
N GLN A 599 -4.57 -15.96 -7.40
CA GLN A 599 -3.45 -15.42 -6.62
C GLN A 599 -2.34 -14.85 -7.53
N THR A 600 -2.03 -15.51 -8.64
CA THR A 600 -1.10 -14.97 -9.65
C THR A 600 -1.63 -13.70 -10.27
N ALA A 601 -2.91 -13.66 -10.66
CA ALA A 601 -3.57 -12.45 -11.16
C ALA A 601 -3.48 -11.30 -10.15
N ALA A 602 -3.59 -11.60 -8.85
CA ALA A 602 -3.52 -10.59 -7.80
C ALA A 602 -2.14 -9.94 -7.64
N VAL A 603 -1.07 -10.65 -8.03
CA VAL A 603 0.31 -10.11 -8.08
C VAL A 603 0.54 -9.26 -9.33
N ILE A 604 -0.16 -9.53 -10.44
CA ILE A 604 -0.04 -8.75 -11.68
C ILE A 604 -0.54 -7.33 -11.48
N GLY A 605 -1.71 -7.15 -10.86
CA GLY A 605 -2.25 -5.83 -10.55
C GLY A 605 -3.77 -5.76 -10.72
N ASP A 606 -4.28 -4.53 -10.80
CA ASP A 606 -5.72 -4.27 -10.99
C ASP A 606 -6.17 -4.61 -12.43
N GLU A 607 -5.30 -4.37 -13.41
CA GLU A 607 -5.47 -4.77 -14.81
C GLU A 607 -4.61 -5.99 -15.12
N VAL A 608 -5.27 -7.10 -15.43
CA VAL A 608 -4.66 -8.40 -15.65
C VAL A 608 -4.64 -8.70 -17.15
N VAL A 609 -3.52 -8.39 -17.79
CA VAL A 609 -3.29 -8.70 -19.20
C VAL A 609 -3.11 -10.22 -19.37
N GLU A 610 -3.95 -10.85 -20.21
CA GLU A 610 -3.96 -12.32 -20.39
C GLU A 610 -2.58 -12.88 -20.75
N ALA A 611 -1.83 -12.20 -21.63
CA ALA A 611 -0.49 -12.63 -22.05
C ALA A 611 0.54 -12.63 -20.91
N VAL A 612 0.42 -11.73 -19.93
CA VAL A 612 1.28 -11.72 -18.74
C VAL A 612 0.87 -12.88 -17.83
N LEU A 613 -0.44 -13.06 -17.61
CA LEU A 613 -0.98 -14.13 -16.78
C LEU A 613 -0.61 -15.53 -17.31
N GLU A 614 -0.75 -15.76 -18.62
CA GLU A 614 -0.35 -17.00 -19.29
C GLU A 614 1.11 -17.35 -19.02
N ARG A 615 2.00 -16.37 -19.19
CA ARG A 615 3.44 -16.57 -19.03
C ARG A 615 3.86 -16.81 -17.59
N VAL A 616 3.22 -16.15 -16.63
CA VAL A 616 3.54 -16.29 -15.19
C VAL A 616 2.92 -17.55 -14.60
N ALA A 617 1.71 -17.92 -15.03
CA ALA A 617 1.04 -19.14 -14.58
C ALA A 617 1.69 -20.40 -15.17
N GLY A 618 2.33 -20.30 -16.34
CA GLY A 618 2.97 -21.43 -17.01
C GLY A 618 1.97 -22.48 -17.51
N LEU A 619 0.74 -22.07 -17.76
CA LEU A 619 -0.35 -22.92 -18.26
C LEU A 619 -0.45 -22.81 -19.78
N ASP A 620 -0.95 -23.87 -20.44
CA ASP A 620 -1.37 -23.77 -21.84
C ASP A 620 -2.63 -22.90 -21.97
N SER A 621 -2.85 -22.38 -23.18
CA SER A 621 -3.92 -21.40 -23.44
C SER A 621 -5.33 -21.93 -23.16
N ASP A 622 -5.59 -23.23 -23.38
CA ASP A 622 -6.91 -23.82 -23.17
C ASP A 622 -7.22 -24.00 -21.67
N THR A 623 -6.23 -24.49 -20.91
CA THR A 623 -6.33 -24.59 -19.44
C THR A 623 -6.51 -23.21 -18.80
N LEU A 624 -5.74 -22.22 -19.25
CA LEU A 624 -5.85 -20.84 -18.77
C LEU A 624 -7.26 -20.29 -19.00
N ARG A 625 -7.80 -20.39 -20.22
CA ARG A 625 -9.15 -19.91 -20.55
C ARG A 625 -10.23 -20.67 -19.79
N GLY A 626 -10.03 -21.95 -19.49
CA GLY A 626 -10.90 -22.71 -18.58
C GLY A 626 -10.95 -22.07 -17.19
N GLY A 627 -9.78 -21.84 -16.60
CA GLY A 627 -9.66 -21.22 -15.27
C GLY A 627 -10.18 -19.79 -15.21
N VAL A 628 -9.84 -18.94 -16.19
CA VAL A 628 -10.34 -17.55 -16.26
C VAL A 628 -11.85 -17.51 -16.43
N ARG A 629 -12.44 -18.38 -17.27
CA ARG A 629 -13.92 -18.48 -17.37
C ARG A 629 -14.55 -18.86 -16.04
N GLN A 630 -13.95 -19.78 -15.28
CA GLN A 630 -14.45 -20.13 -13.95
C GLN A 630 -14.34 -18.94 -12.98
N LEU A 631 -13.26 -18.16 -13.02
CA LEU A 631 -13.11 -16.93 -12.22
C LEU A 631 -14.13 -15.85 -12.59
N VAL A 632 -14.45 -15.70 -13.88
CA VAL A 632 -15.50 -14.78 -14.35
C VAL A 632 -16.89 -15.25 -13.94
N GLN A 633 -17.21 -16.54 -14.14
CA GLN A 633 -18.49 -17.13 -13.71
C GLN A 633 -18.68 -17.09 -12.20
N SER A 634 -17.59 -17.24 -11.44
CA SER A 634 -17.58 -17.11 -9.99
C SER A 634 -17.44 -15.67 -9.53
N GLU A 635 -17.54 -14.69 -10.44
CA GLU A 635 -17.54 -13.25 -10.23
C GLU A 635 -16.30 -12.67 -9.50
N PHE A 636 -15.14 -13.33 -9.60
CA PHE A 636 -13.86 -12.81 -9.11
C PHE A 636 -13.23 -11.80 -10.07
N LEU A 637 -13.31 -12.10 -11.37
CA LEU A 637 -12.80 -11.27 -12.45
C LEU A 637 -13.96 -10.88 -13.40
N TYR A 638 -13.79 -9.80 -14.16
CA TYR A 638 -14.63 -9.50 -15.31
C TYR A 638 -13.76 -9.12 -16.51
N GLU A 639 -14.33 -9.28 -17.70
CA GLU A 639 -13.69 -8.89 -18.96
C GLU A 639 -13.74 -7.36 -19.10
N ALA A 640 -12.57 -6.71 -19.00
CA ALA A 640 -12.43 -5.26 -19.13
C ALA A 640 -12.24 -4.84 -20.59
N ALA A 641 -11.44 -5.59 -21.35
CA ALA A 641 -11.27 -5.42 -22.78
C ALA A 641 -11.03 -6.76 -23.47
N LEU A 642 -11.56 -6.92 -24.68
CA LEU A 642 -11.36 -8.12 -25.52
C LEU A 642 -10.47 -7.84 -26.75
N TYR A 643 -10.23 -6.58 -27.09
CA TYR A 643 -9.45 -6.16 -28.25
C TYR A 643 -8.71 -4.83 -27.98
N PRO A 644 -7.44 -4.67 -28.41
CA PRO A 644 -6.61 -5.60 -29.19
C PRO A 644 -5.98 -6.74 -28.36
N ARG A 645 -6.11 -6.69 -27.02
CA ARG A 645 -5.65 -7.73 -26.10
C ARG A 645 -6.76 -8.01 -25.09
N SER A 646 -6.89 -9.27 -24.67
CA SER A 646 -7.77 -9.64 -23.57
C SER A 646 -7.21 -9.12 -22.25
N GLU A 647 -8.00 -8.32 -21.56
CA GLU A 647 -7.69 -7.73 -20.27
C GLU A 647 -8.84 -8.02 -19.31
N TYR A 648 -8.47 -8.48 -18.13
CA TYR A 648 -9.40 -8.77 -17.05
C TYR A 648 -9.13 -7.83 -15.88
N ALA A 649 -10.16 -7.53 -15.11
CA ALA A 649 -10.01 -6.75 -13.89
C ALA A 649 -10.71 -7.47 -12.73
N PHE A 650 -10.21 -7.24 -11.53
CA PHE A 650 -10.88 -7.72 -10.32
C PHE A 650 -12.21 -7.00 -10.16
N LYS A 651 -13.28 -7.77 -9.94
CA LYS A 651 -14.62 -7.19 -9.70
C LYS A 651 -14.63 -6.30 -8.44
N HIS A 652 -13.82 -6.67 -7.44
CA HIS A 652 -13.63 -5.91 -6.21
C HIS A 652 -12.14 -5.82 -5.86
N PRO A 653 -11.56 -4.61 -5.68
CA PRO A 653 -10.16 -4.45 -5.27
C PRO A 653 -9.80 -5.20 -3.98
N LEU A 654 -10.70 -5.23 -3.00
CA LEU A 654 -10.49 -5.99 -1.75
C LEU A 654 -10.29 -7.49 -2.00
N THR A 655 -10.91 -8.06 -3.06
CA THR A 655 -10.68 -9.46 -3.44
C THR A 655 -9.26 -9.69 -3.92
N ARG A 656 -8.69 -8.72 -4.66
CA ARG A 656 -7.27 -8.76 -5.05
C ARG A 656 -6.37 -8.72 -3.83
N GLU A 657 -6.65 -7.81 -2.89
CA GLU A 657 -5.85 -7.65 -1.67
C GLU A 657 -5.87 -8.91 -0.80
N VAL A 658 -7.02 -9.55 -0.62
CA VAL A 658 -7.13 -10.80 0.15
C VAL A 658 -6.42 -11.96 -0.56
N ALA A 659 -6.58 -12.08 -1.89
CA ALA A 659 -5.84 -13.07 -2.67
C ALA A 659 -4.32 -12.85 -2.57
N TYR A 660 -3.86 -11.61 -2.68
CA TYR A 660 -2.45 -11.23 -2.55
C TYR A 660 -1.91 -11.45 -1.13
N ALA A 661 -2.69 -11.12 -0.10
CA ALA A 661 -2.36 -11.29 1.32
C ALA A 661 -2.23 -12.76 1.73
N SER A 662 -2.98 -13.65 1.08
CA SER A 662 -2.92 -15.11 1.33
C SER A 662 -1.57 -15.74 0.94
N LEU A 663 -0.81 -15.10 0.04
CA LEU A 663 0.50 -15.59 -0.41
C LEU A 663 1.58 -15.41 0.65
N LEU A 664 2.41 -16.44 0.83
CA LEU A 664 3.65 -16.32 1.59
C LEU A 664 4.63 -15.34 0.95
N ARG A 665 5.47 -14.70 1.79
CA ARG A 665 6.43 -13.68 1.36
C ARG A 665 7.37 -14.17 0.25
N GLU A 666 7.85 -15.41 0.37
CA GLU A 666 8.74 -16.01 -0.62
C GLU A 666 8.04 -16.25 -1.97
N ARG A 667 6.83 -16.83 -1.93
CA ARG A 667 6.02 -17.04 -3.14
C ARG A 667 5.64 -15.73 -3.82
N ARG A 668 5.24 -14.72 -3.03
CA ARG A 668 4.95 -13.36 -3.51
C ARG A 668 6.15 -12.76 -4.24
N ARG A 669 7.36 -12.83 -3.65
CA ARG A 669 8.60 -12.37 -4.29
C ARG A 669 8.87 -13.07 -5.63
N ALA A 670 8.73 -14.39 -5.65
CA ALA A 670 8.92 -15.19 -6.86
C ALA A 670 7.92 -14.80 -7.97
N LEU A 671 6.65 -14.59 -7.62
CA LEU A 671 5.63 -14.13 -8.56
C LEU A 671 5.92 -12.72 -9.08
N HIS A 672 6.32 -11.78 -8.22
CA HIS A 672 6.71 -10.44 -8.67
C HIS A 672 7.90 -10.47 -9.64
N ALA A 673 8.91 -11.29 -9.37
CA ALA A 673 10.03 -11.47 -10.30
C ALA A 673 9.58 -12.06 -11.65
N ALA A 674 8.67 -13.04 -11.62
CA ALA A 674 8.11 -13.64 -12.83
C ALA A 674 7.26 -12.64 -13.63
N VAL A 675 6.46 -11.80 -12.95
CA VAL A 675 5.68 -10.72 -13.59
C VAL A 675 6.60 -9.69 -14.23
N ALA A 676 7.63 -9.22 -13.51
CA ALA A 676 8.59 -8.27 -14.06
C ALA A 676 9.28 -8.82 -15.33
N THR A 677 9.73 -10.08 -15.28
CA THR A 677 10.32 -10.77 -16.42
C THR A 677 9.34 -10.89 -17.59
N ALA A 678 8.08 -11.22 -17.33
CA ALA A 678 7.06 -11.32 -18.37
C ALA A 678 6.75 -9.94 -18.99
N LEU A 679 6.67 -8.89 -18.18
CA LEU A 679 6.45 -7.52 -18.64
C LEU A 679 7.59 -7.03 -19.54
N GLU A 680 8.85 -7.31 -19.18
CA GLU A 680 10.02 -6.96 -19.99
C GLU A 680 9.98 -7.65 -21.36
N ILE A 681 9.71 -8.96 -21.40
CA ILE A 681 9.64 -9.74 -22.64
C ILE A 681 8.49 -9.26 -23.55
N LEU A 682 7.31 -9.00 -22.97
CA LEU A 682 6.11 -8.64 -23.73
C LEU A 682 6.09 -7.18 -24.18
N ALA A 683 6.83 -6.30 -23.49
CA ALA A 683 6.88 -4.88 -23.85
C ALA A 683 7.72 -4.64 -25.11
N GLY A 684 8.77 -5.43 -25.35
CA GLY A 684 9.67 -5.25 -26.49
C GLY A 684 10.17 -3.80 -26.58
N ALA A 685 9.92 -3.13 -27.72
CA ALA A 685 10.31 -1.73 -27.93
C ALA A 685 9.55 -0.71 -27.06
N ALA A 686 8.45 -1.10 -26.40
CA ALA A 686 7.66 -0.23 -25.52
C ALA A 686 8.02 -0.35 -24.03
N VAL A 687 9.15 -1.01 -23.70
CA VAL A 687 9.57 -1.24 -22.31
C VAL A 687 9.70 0.05 -21.50
N ASP A 688 10.11 1.13 -22.15
CA ASP A 688 10.24 2.46 -21.55
C ASP A 688 8.93 3.00 -20.96
N GLN A 689 7.78 2.67 -21.58
CA GLN A 689 6.47 3.09 -21.08
C GLN A 689 6.06 2.37 -19.79
N ARG A 690 6.76 1.28 -19.45
CA ARG A 690 6.48 0.42 -18.30
C ARG A 690 7.59 0.46 -17.23
N ALA A 691 8.57 1.36 -17.37
CA ALA A 691 9.73 1.42 -16.47
C ALA A 691 9.34 1.52 -14.98
N LEU A 692 8.34 2.32 -14.63
CA LEU A 692 7.87 2.44 -13.24
C LEU A 692 7.17 1.17 -12.72
N LEU A 693 6.38 0.53 -13.57
CA LEU A 693 5.74 -0.74 -13.22
C LEU A 693 6.79 -1.84 -13.02
N LEU A 694 7.81 -1.89 -13.87
CA LEU A 694 8.95 -2.80 -13.73
C LEU A 694 9.74 -2.53 -12.45
N ALA A 695 10.05 -1.27 -12.15
CA ALA A 695 10.70 -0.89 -10.89
C ALA A 695 9.90 -1.38 -9.68
N HIS A 696 8.57 -1.23 -9.69
CA HIS A 696 7.70 -1.70 -8.63
C HIS A 696 7.75 -3.23 -8.45
N HIS A 697 7.60 -4.02 -9.52
CA HIS A 697 7.65 -5.48 -9.38
C HIS A 697 9.04 -5.98 -8.97
N TRP A 698 10.13 -5.41 -9.46
CA TRP A 698 11.47 -5.79 -9.02
C TRP A 698 11.72 -5.44 -7.55
N GLU A 699 11.23 -4.29 -7.08
CA GLU A 699 11.30 -3.90 -5.67
C GLU A 699 10.52 -4.88 -4.78
N GLN A 700 9.28 -5.22 -5.15
CA GLN A 700 8.47 -6.19 -4.42
C GLN A 700 9.05 -7.61 -4.48
N ALA A 701 9.82 -7.95 -5.52
CA ALA A 701 10.58 -9.18 -5.61
C ALA A 701 11.81 -9.22 -4.67
N GLY A 702 12.21 -8.08 -4.10
CA GLY A 702 13.45 -7.93 -3.32
C GLY A 702 14.71 -7.92 -4.21
N ARG A 703 14.56 -7.55 -5.47
CA ARG A 703 15.64 -7.44 -6.48
C ARG A 703 15.97 -5.96 -6.67
N ASN A 704 16.65 -5.41 -5.67
CA ASN A 704 16.83 -3.96 -5.52
C ASN A 704 17.69 -3.36 -6.64
N LEU A 705 18.70 -4.08 -7.12
CA LEU A 705 19.52 -3.64 -8.25
C LEU A 705 18.70 -3.46 -9.53
N GLU A 706 17.85 -4.43 -9.88
CA GLU A 706 16.95 -4.34 -11.04
C GLU A 706 15.93 -3.21 -10.88
N ALA A 707 15.35 -3.05 -9.69
CA ALA A 707 14.46 -1.93 -9.40
C ALA A 707 15.17 -0.58 -9.57
N ALA A 708 16.39 -0.46 -9.05
CA ALA A 708 17.21 0.74 -9.15
C ALA A 708 17.57 1.08 -10.60
N ARG A 709 17.86 0.10 -11.46
CA ARG A 709 18.08 0.32 -12.91
C ARG A 709 16.88 1.01 -13.55
N TRP A 710 15.67 0.52 -13.30
CA TRP A 710 14.46 1.08 -13.89
C TRP A 710 14.09 2.46 -13.31
N GLN A 711 14.38 2.70 -12.02
CA GLN A 711 14.27 4.04 -11.41
C GLN A 711 15.27 5.02 -12.05
N ALA A 712 16.53 4.62 -12.20
CA ALA A 712 17.58 5.42 -12.85
C ALA A 712 17.24 5.73 -14.32
N HIS A 713 16.74 4.73 -15.06
CA HIS A 713 16.29 4.90 -16.44
C HIS A 713 15.15 5.93 -16.55
N THR A 714 14.17 5.85 -15.66
CA THR A 714 13.07 6.83 -15.61
C THR A 714 13.59 8.23 -15.28
N ALA A 715 14.49 8.34 -14.30
CA ALA A 715 15.11 9.60 -13.91
C ALA A 715 15.90 10.25 -15.06
N ALA A 716 16.67 9.45 -15.80
CA ALA A 716 17.44 9.92 -16.96
C ALA A 716 16.54 10.46 -18.08
N ARG A 717 15.39 9.82 -18.34
CA ARG A 717 14.42 10.25 -19.36
C ARG A 717 13.71 11.57 -19.03
N LEU A 718 13.47 11.83 -17.74
CA LEU A 718 12.87 13.09 -17.28
C LEU A 718 13.84 14.27 -17.40
N GLY A 719 15.14 14.00 -17.53
CA GLY A 719 16.18 15.00 -17.69
C GLY A 719 16.63 15.66 -16.37
N SER A 720 17.75 16.36 -16.43
CA SER A 720 18.51 16.80 -15.25
C SER A 720 17.90 17.98 -14.48
N ASN A 721 16.83 18.59 -15.01
CA ASN A 721 16.14 19.75 -14.40
C ASN A 721 14.72 19.47 -13.89
N ALA A 722 14.23 18.23 -14.00
CA ALA A 722 12.91 17.87 -13.51
C ALA A 722 12.95 17.56 -12.01
N GLY A 723 12.11 18.23 -11.20
CA GLY A 723 11.94 17.89 -9.79
C GLY A 723 11.49 16.44 -9.57
N GLU A 724 10.78 15.87 -10.54
CA GLU A 724 10.38 14.45 -10.57
C GLU A 724 11.58 13.50 -10.70
N ALA A 725 12.63 13.87 -11.46
CA ALA A 725 13.84 13.06 -11.59
C ALA A 725 14.56 12.89 -10.25
N VAL A 726 14.51 13.91 -9.38
CA VAL A 726 15.10 13.87 -8.02
C VAL A 726 14.44 12.79 -7.17
N VAL A 727 13.12 12.59 -7.29
CA VAL A 727 12.39 11.54 -6.56
C VAL A 727 12.93 10.16 -6.95
N HIS A 728 13.10 9.91 -8.25
CA HIS A 728 13.62 8.64 -8.74
C HIS A 728 15.09 8.43 -8.36
N TRP A 729 15.95 9.46 -8.45
CA TRP A 729 17.34 9.35 -7.99
C TRP A 729 17.45 9.09 -6.48
N ARG A 730 16.60 9.70 -5.64
CA ARG A 730 16.53 9.36 -4.21
C ARG A 730 16.10 7.91 -4.01
N LYS A 731 15.10 7.44 -4.75
CA LYS A 731 14.66 6.04 -4.69
C LYS A 731 15.79 5.05 -5.05
N VAL A 732 16.63 5.39 -6.03
CA VAL A 732 17.85 4.61 -6.34
C VAL A 732 18.78 4.53 -5.13
N THR A 733 19.03 5.66 -4.44
CA THR A 733 19.89 5.65 -3.24
C THR A 733 19.31 4.83 -2.08
N GLU A 734 17.98 4.83 -1.93
CA GLU A 734 17.27 4.03 -0.92
C GLU A 734 17.38 2.53 -1.21
N LEU A 735 17.10 2.12 -2.45
CA LEU A 735 17.13 0.72 -2.88
C LEU A 735 18.54 0.11 -2.75
N LEU A 736 19.58 0.90 -3.05
CA LEU A 736 20.97 0.46 -3.05
C LEU A 736 21.73 0.79 -1.75
N ALA A 737 21.04 1.22 -0.70
CA ALA A 737 21.69 1.65 0.54
C ALA A 737 22.55 0.54 1.19
N GLU A 738 22.05 -0.71 1.14
CA GLU A 738 22.65 -1.91 1.74
C GLU A 738 23.41 -2.78 0.71
N GLU A 739 23.17 -2.60 -0.59
CA GLU A 739 23.71 -3.46 -1.66
C GLU A 739 24.89 -2.79 -2.40
N ARG A 740 26.04 -2.67 -1.72
CA ARG A 740 27.22 -1.94 -2.24
C ARG A 740 28.32 -2.81 -2.84
N GLU A 741 28.17 -4.13 -2.80
CA GLU A 741 29.23 -5.06 -3.21
C GLU A 741 29.35 -5.19 -4.73
N SER A 742 28.25 -5.00 -5.46
CA SER A 742 28.25 -5.04 -6.94
C SER A 742 28.90 -3.77 -7.53
N PRO A 743 29.85 -3.89 -8.49
CA PRO A 743 30.40 -2.74 -9.21
C PRO A 743 29.33 -1.89 -9.89
N GLU A 744 28.27 -2.52 -10.40
CA GLU A 744 27.16 -1.83 -11.04
C GLU A 744 26.28 -1.09 -10.05
N ALA A 745 26.00 -1.69 -8.88
CA ALA A 745 25.26 -1.01 -7.82
C ALA A 745 26.01 0.24 -7.35
N ARG A 746 27.34 0.15 -7.21
CA ARG A 746 28.20 1.32 -6.89
C ARG A 746 28.14 2.38 -7.99
N ALA A 747 28.20 1.99 -9.26
CA ALA A 747 28.09 2.93 -10.37
C ALA A 747 26.74 3.66 -10.38
N LEU A 748 25.62 2.95 -10.22
CA LEU A 748 24.28 3.54 -10.15
C LEU A 748 24.09 4.44 -8.92
N LEU A 749 24.61 4.01 -7.76
CA LEU A 749 24.56 4.80 -6.52
C LEU A 749 25.39 6.08 -6.65
N GLY A 750 26.59 5.98 -7.25
CA GLY A 750 27.46 7.10 -7.56
C GLY A 750 26.82 8.09 -8.53
N GLN A 751 26.20 7.59 -9.60
CA GLN A 751 25.43 8.38 -10.55
C GLN A 751 24.27 9.11 -9.86
N ALA A 752 23.44 8.39 -9.08
CA ALA A 752 22.31 8.99 -8.37
C ALA A 752 22.76 10.14 -7.45
N ARG A 753 23.82 9.92 -6.66
CA ARG A 753 24.39 10.95 -5.79
C ARG A 753 24.95 12.14 -6.57
N ALA A 754 25.63 11.91 -7.70
CA ALA A 754 26.11 12.99 -8.57
C ALA A 754 24.97 13.89 -9.08
N ARG A 755 23.82 13.30 -9.45
CA ARG A 755 22.61 14.05 -9.84
C ARG A 755 21.99 14.79 -8.66
N LEU A 756 22.00 14.20 -7.47
CA LEU A 756 21.49 14.84 -6.25
C LEU A 756 22.36 16.02 -5.80
N VAL A 757 23.69 15.99 -5.98
CA VAL A 757 24.57 17.15 -5.72
C VAL A 757 24.12 18.37 -6.53
N TYR A 758 23.83 18.17 -7.82
CA TYR A 758 23.35 19.22 -8.71
C TYR A 758 22.01 19.81 -8.26
N ALA A 759 21.06 18.94 -7.87
CA ALA A 759 19.72 19.36 -7.44
C ALA A 759 19.75 20.07 -6.09
N ALA A 760 20.46 19.49 -5.11
CA ALA A 760 20.60 20.04 -3.77
C ALA A 760 21.30 21.41 -3.81
N GLY A 761 22.36 21.54 -4.62
CA GLY A 761 23.12 22.78 -4.80
C GLY A 761 22.34 23.96 -5.41
N ARG A 762 21.19 23.72 -6.06
CA ARG A 762 20.29 24.77 -6.59
C ARG A 762 19.07 25.00 -5.71
N SER A 763 18.89 24.18 -4.68
CA SER A 763 17.86 24.32 -3.67
C SER A 763 18.42 25.03 -2.43
N ALA A 764 17.61 25.19 -1.38
CA ALA A 764 18.07 25.72 -0.09
C ALA A 764 18.67 24.62 0.82
N ALA A 765 19.25 23.57 0.24
CA ALA A 765 19.86 22.48 1.01
C ALA A 765 21.09 22.99 1.79
N PRO A 766 21.32 22.53 3.03
CA PRO A 766 22.51 22.86 3.78
C PRO A 766 23.79 22.45 3.06
N GLU A 767 24.82 23.29 3.11
CA GLU A 767 26.13 23.03 2.50
C GLU A 767 26.73 21.67 2.93
N ALA A 768 26.55 21.30 4.20
CA ALA A 768 26.99 20.02 4.75
C ALA A 768 26.33 18.81 4.06
N GLU A 769 25.05 18.91 3.71
CA GLU A 769 24.32 17.85 2.98
C GLU A 769 24.90 17.70 1.57
N VAL A 770 25.11 18.81 0.86
CA VAL A 770 25.67 18.79 -0.50
C VAL A 770 27.11 18.25 -0.49
N ALA A 771 27.92 18.65 0.50
CA ALA A 771 29.28 18.16 0.67
C ALA A 771 29.31 16.64 0.94
N GLN A 772 28.39 16.14 1.77
CA GLN A 772 28.25 14.71 2.03
C GLN A 772 27.87 13.95 0.75
N LEU A 773 26.86 14.42 0.01
CA LEU A 773 26.45 13.80 -1.26
C LEU A 773 27.61 13.74 -2.26
N PHE A 774 28.41 14.81 -2.35
CA PHE A 774 29.58 14.84 -3.23
C PHE A 774 30.68 13.87 -2.79
N ALA A 775 31.03 13.85 -1.51
CA ALA A 775 32.02 12.92 -0.97
C ALA A 775 31.60 11.46 -1.18
N GLU A 776 30.32 11.16 -0.98
CA GLU A 776 29.76 9.84 -1.24
C GLU A 776 29.74 9.51 -2.73
N ALA A 777 29.37 10.43 -3.62
CA ALA A 777 29.42 10.22 -5.07
C ALA A 777 30.85 9.88 -5.53
N ARG A 778 31.84 10.65 -5.08
CA ARG A 778 33.26 10.42 -5.39
C ARG A 778 33.75 9.07 -4.87
N ARG A 779 33.33 8.67 -3.66
CA ARG A 779 33.68 7.36 -3.10
C ARG A 779 33.15 6.20 -3.94
N GLU A 780 31.90 6.26 -4.40
CA GLU A 780 31.31 5.15 -5.17
C GLU A 780 31.81 5.09 -6.62
N LEU A 781 32.02 6.24 -7.25
CA LEU A 781 32.54 6.34 -8.63
C LEU A 781 34.05 6.07 -8.70
N GLY A 782 34.77 6.22 -7.57
CA GLY A 782 36.22 6.11 -7.49
C GLY A 782 36.93 7.28 -8.18
N ASP A 783 38.24 7.15 -8.38
CA ASP A 783 39.06 8.17 -9.07
C ASP A 783 39.18 7.91 -10.59
N ALA A 784 38.40 6.97 -11.13
CA ALA A 784 38.39 6.71 -12.56
C ALA A 784 37.66 7.85 -13.30
N ASP A 785 38.22 8.24 -14.46
CA ASP A 785 37.59 9.24 -15.31
C ASP A 785 36.20 8.76 -15.74
N SER A 786 35.15 9.49 -15.32
CA SER A 786 33.77 9.17 -15.67
C SER A 786 32.93 10.44 -15.87
N ARG A 787 31.91 10.31 -16.73
CA ARG A 787 30.97 11.40 -17.04
C ARG A 787 30.23 11.86 -15.77
N ASP A 788 29.81 10.93 -14.92
CA ASP A 788 29.08 11.23 -13.69
C ASP A 788 29.97 11.88 -12.61
N LEU A 789 31.25 11.52 -12.50
CA LEU A 789 32.18 12.20 -11.59
C LEU A 789 32.50 13.61 -12.08
N THR A 790 32.73 13.78 -13.39
CA THR A 790 32.92 15.10 -14.01
C THR A 790 31.72 16.01 -13.74
N TRP A 791 30.50 15.46 -13.83
CA TRP A 791 29.27 16.16 -13.47
C TRP A 791 29.24 16.59 -12.00
N ALA A 792 29.55 15.65 -11.08
CA ALA A 792 29.54 15.91 -9.64
C ALA A 792 30.56 17.00 -9.27
N LEU A 793 31.77 16.95 -9.85
CA LEU A 793 32.83 17.94 -9.66
C LEU A 793 32.38 19.34 -10.10
N ASN A 794 31.84 19.46 -11.31
CA ASN A 794 31.35 20.74 -11.83
C ASN A 794 30.18 21.30 -11.00
N SER A 795 29.24 20.44 -10.63
CA SER A 795 28.08 20.84 -9.82
C SER A 795 28.49 21.32 -8.44
N TYR A 796 29.39 20.58 -7.78
CA TYR A 796 29.91 20.94 -6.46
C TYR A 796 30.78 22.21 -6.53
N ALA A 797 31.59 22.38 -7.58
CA ALA A 797 32.40 23.59 -7.79
C ALA A 797 31.54 24.86 -7.84
N VAL A 798 30.38 24.83 -8.51
CA VAL A 798 29.44 25.96 -8.54
C VAL A 798 28.88 26.26 -7.14
N VAL A 799 28.57 25.23 -6.35
CA VAL A 799 28.11 25.40 -4.96
C VAL A 799 29.21 26.02 -4.10
N ARG A 800 30.45 25.53 -4.20
CA ARG A 800 31.61 26.09 -3.47
C ARG A 800 31.84 27.56 -3.83
N ASN A 801 31.71 27.90 -5.11
CA ASN A 801 31.78 29.29 -5.57
C ASN A 801 30.65 30.15 -4.96
N GLY A 802 29.41 29.63 -4.94
CA GLY A 802 28.27 30.30 -4.29
C GLY A 802 28.47 30.53 -2.79
N ALA A 803 29.13 29.59 -2.10
CA ALA A 803 29.48 29.69 -0.68
C ALA A 803 30.71 30.60 -0.40
N GLY A 804 31.38 31.10 -1.45
CA GLY A 804 32.57 31.96 -1.35
C GLY A 804 33.90 31.21 -1.23
N ALA A 805 33.90 29.87 -1.31
CA ALA A 805 35.10 29.02 -1.27
C ALA A 805 35.74 28.89 -2.67
N VAL A 806 36.21 30.02 -3.22
CA VAL A 806 36.52 30.10 -4.65
C VAL A 806 37.75 29.29 -5.06
N GLU A 807 38.80 29.27 -4.24
CA GLU A 807 40.01 28.46 -4.52
C GLU A 807 39.67 26.96 -4.63
N GLU A 808 38.77 26.47 -3.78
CA GLU A 808 38.28 25.09 -3.84
C GLU A 808 37.45 24.85 -5.11
N ALA A 809 36.55 25.78 -5.46
CA ALA A 809 35.78 25.71 -6.70
C ALA A 809 36.69 25.64 -7.95
N GLN A 810 37.76 26.44 -7.99
CA GLN A 810 38.74 26.42 -9.07
C GLN A 810 39.46 25.07 -9.17
N ARG A 811 39.94 24.52 -8.04
CA ARG A 811 40.61 23.20 -8.02
C ARG A 811 39.69 22.10 -8.54
N LEU A 812 38.43 22.06 -8.08
CA LEU A 812 37.43 21.08 -8.51
C LEU A 812 37.12 21.20 -10.01
N ASN A 813 37.01 22.42 -10.53
CA ASN A 813 36.74 22.64 -11.95
C ASN A 813 37.94 22.28 -12.84
N VAL A 814 39.18 22.52 -12.40
CA VAL A 814 40.39 22.06 -13.11
C VAL A 814 40.41 20.54 -13.20
N GLU A 815 40.13 19.86 -12.08
CA GLU A 815 40.00 18.40 -12.06
C GLU A 815 38.93 17.90 -13.04
N ALA A 816 37.74 18.51 -13.02
CA ALA A 816 36.65 18.19 -13.95
C ALA A 816 37.04 18.44 -15.43
N MET A 817 37.76 19.53 -15.71
CA MET A 817 38.19 19.89 -17.06
C MET A 817 39.22 18.91 -17.60
N GLU A 818 40.21 18.55 -16.81
CA GLU A 818 41.22 17.57 -17.21
C GLU A 818 40.59 16.20 -17.48
N MET A 819 39.63 15.79 -16.63
CA MET A 819 38.84 14.58 -16.83
C MET A 819 38.01 14.63 -18.12
N ALA A 820 37.30 15.74 -18.36
CA ALA A 820 36.52 15.95 -19.59
C ALA A 820 37.38 15.85 -20.86
N ARG A 821 38.61 16.39 -20.82
CA ARG A 821 39.58 16.31 -21.94
C ARG A 821 40.14 14.91 -22.14
N ARG A 822 40.42 14.17 -21.06
CA ARG A 822 40.86 12.76 -21.17
C ARG A 822 39.76 11.84 -21.71
N LEU A 823 38.51 12.14 -21.39
CA LEU A 823 37.33 11.44 -21.94
C LEU A 823 37.00 11.83 -23.40
N ASP A 824 37.61 12.91 -23.91
CA ASP A 824 37.33 13.48 -25.24
C ASP A 824 35.83 13.77 -25.48
N ASP A 825 35.15 14.22 -24.43
CA ASP A 825 33.70 14.43 -24.44
C ASP A 825 33.38 15.92 -24.57
N ALA A 826 33.00 16.35 -25.78
CA ALA A 826 32.73 17.75 -26.09
C ALA A 826 31.64 18.38 -25.21
N ALA A 827 30.63 17.60 -24.79
CA ALA A 827 29.57 18.09 -23.92
C ALA A 827 30.08 18.35 -22.50
N LEU A 828 30.94 17.46 -21.97
CA LEU A 828 31.60 17.68 -20.68
C LEU A 828 32.58 18.85 -20.74
N ILE A 829 33.32 19.01 -21.83
CA ILE A 829 34.24 20.15 -22.00
C ILE A 829 33.46 21.46 -21.94
N VAL A 830 32.37 21.58 -22.71
CA VAL A 830 31.52 22.79 -22.69
C VAL A 830 30.91 23.02 -21.32
N ALA A 831 30.45 21.98 -20.63
CA ALA A 831 29.92 22.10 -19.26
C ALA A 831 30.99 22.59 -18.28
N SER A 832 32.18 21.99 -18.30
CA SER A 832 33.30 22.39 -17.46
C SER A 832 33.76 23.81 -17.76
N GLU A 833 33.81 24.22 -19.04
CA GLU A 833 34.14 25.60 -19.44
C GLU A 833 33.06 26.58 -18.97
N THR A 834 31.79 26.19 -19.01
CA THR A 834 30.68 27.02 -18.51
C THR A 834 30.80 27.23 -17.00
N CYS A 835 31.05 26.17 -16.23
CA CYS A 835 31.33 26.27 -14.79
C CYS A 835 32.56 27.16 -14.52
N ARG A 836 33.62 27.00 -15.32
CA ARG A 836 34.82 27.84 -15.26
C ARG A 836 34.48 29.31 -15.49
N SER A 837 33.66 29.63 -16.49
CA SER A 837 33.24 31.01 -16.77
C SER A 837 32.54 31.68 -15.58
N ILE A 838 31.70 30.94 -14.83
CA ILE A 838 30.98 31.44 -13.65
C ILE A 838 31.95 31.74 -12.50
N ILE A 839 32.90 30.84 -12.26
CA ILE A 839 33.92 30.98 -11.19
C ILE A 839 34.85 32.16 -11.51
N TYR A 840 35.34 32.22 -12.75
CA TYR A 840 36.30 33.24 -13.19
C TYR A 840 35.66 34.62 -13.38
N PHE A 841 34.39 34.70 -13.78
CA PHE A 841 33.64 35.96 -13.76
C PHE A 841 33.58 36.59 -12.36
N SER A 842 33.51 35.73 -11.33
CA SER A 842 33.44 36.10 -9.92
C SER A 842 34.81 36.42 -9.29
N THR A 843 35.93 36.18 -9.98
CA THR A 843 37.30 36.37 -9.46
C THR A 843 38.20 37.25 -10.33
N GLU A 844 37.69 37.71 -11.47
CA GLU A 844 38.31 38.75 -12.31
C GLU A 844 39.67 38.41 -12.89
N PHE A 845 39.68 37.34 -13.67
CA PHE A 845 40.71 37.16 -14.70
C PHE A 845 40.08 37.50 -16.05
N PRO A 846 39.97 38.78 -16.43
CA PRO A 846 39.17 39.18 -17.58
C PRO A 846 39.72 38.65 -18.91
N ASP A 847 41.03 38.43 -19.02
CA ASP A 847 41.63 37.81 -20.21
C ASP A 847 41.34 36.32 -20.30
N GLU A 848 41.45 35.62 -19.16
CA GLU A 848 41.11 34.20 -19.06
C GLU A 848 39.61 33.97 -19.31
N TYR A 849 38.77 34.83 -18.75
CA TYR A 849 37.34 34.86 -19.00
C TYR A 849 37.01 35.09 -20.48
N THR A 850 37.68 36.06 -21.13
CA THR A 850 37.51 36.32 -22.57
C THR A 850 37.92 35.09 -23.39
N ARG A 851 38.99 34.40 -23.00
CA ARG A 851 39.42 33.14 -23.62
C ARG A 851 38.39 32.02 -23.48
N ILE A 852 37.89 31.79 -22.26
CA ILE A 852 36.86 30.78 -21.95
C ILE A 852 35.60 31.03 -22.78
N THR A 853 35.13 32.27 -22.80
CA THR A 853 33.91 32.62 -23.53
C THR A 853 34.06 32.45 -25.04
N ALA A 854 35.19 32.88 -25.62
CA ALA A 854 35.50 32.64 -27.02
C ALA A 854 35.61 31.14 -27.36
N GLU A 855 36.15 30.33 -26.46
CA GLU A 855 36.24 28.88 -26.62
C GLU A 855 34.86 28.21 -26.62
N ILE A 856 33.98 28.57 -25.68
CA ILE A 856 32.60 28.04 -25.66
C ILE A 856 31.83 28.50 -26.89
N GLU A 857 31.98 29.76 -27.31
CA GLU A 857 31.35 30.27 -28.54
C GLU A 857 31.80 29.49 -29.78
N ARG A 858 33.09 29.15 -29.86
CA ARG A 858 33.65 28.33 -30.94
C ARG A 858 33.12 26.90 -30.91
N LEU A 859 33.09 26.26 -29.73
CA LEU A 859 32.61 24.87 -29.58
C LEU A 859 31.11 24.76 -29.85
N CYS A 860 30.33 25.74 -29.40
CA CYS A 860 28.90 25.79 -29.62
C CYS A 860 28.52 26.46 -30.96
N ALA A 861 29.46 26.76 -31.87
CA ALA A 861 29.15 27.51 -33.08
C ALA A 861 28.14 26.80 -34.00
N THR A 862 28.22 25.47 -34.07
CA THR A 862 27.36 24.60 -34.90
C THR A 862 26.23 23.94 -34.12
N ASP A 863 26.42 23.68 -32.83
CA ASP A 863 25.42 23.08 -31.96
C ASP A 863 25.32 23.87 -30.64
N HIS A 864 24.23 24.61 -30.49
CA HIS A 864 23.96 25.40 -29.28
C HIS A 864 23.38 24.58 -28.12
N SER A 865 23.01 23.32 -28.36
CA SER A 865 22.58 22.37 -27.33
C SER A 865 23.75 21.59 -26.72
N LEU A 866 24.97 21.78 -27.23
CA LEU A 866 26.15 21.10 -26.71
C LEU A 866 26.35 21.41 -25.22
N GLY A 867 26.39 20.35 -24.40
CA GLY A 867 26.46 20.42 -22.94
C GLY A 867 25.12 20.60 -22.23
N GLU A 868 24.00 20.80 -22.93
CA GLU A 868 22.67 20.98 -22.33
C GLU A 868 22.23 19.76 -21.52
N ASP A 869 22.56 18.56 -22.00
CA ASP A 869 22.31 17.31 -21.29
C ASP A 869 23.17 17.18 -20.02
N VAL A 870 24.30 17.91 -19.95
CA VAL A 870 25.28 17.96 -18.84
C VAL A 870 24.98 19.01 -17.76
N ILE A 871 24.41 20.16 -18.14
CA ILE A 871 24.13 21.24 -17.17
C ILE A 871 22.65 21.56 -17.05
N GLY A 872 21.79 20.97 -17.88
CA GLY A 872 20.33 21.19 -17.87
C GLY A 872 19.87 22.45 -18.61
N TRP A 873 20.77 23.23 -19.20
CA TRP A 873 20.44 24.42 -19.98
C TRP A 873 21.55 24.71 -21.00
N ARG A 874 21.32 25.61 -21.96
CA ARG A 874 22.32 25.90 -22.98
C ARG A 874 23.44 26.78 -22.42
N ALA A 875 24.66 26.26 -22.44
CA ALA A 875 25.89 26.97 -22.06
C ALA A 875 26.01 28.34 -22.75
N TRP A 876 25.61 28.39 -24.03
CA TRP A 876 25.66 29.59 -24.87
C TRP A 876 24.96 30.81 -24.23
N ALA A 877 23.77 30.64 -23.65
CA ALA A 877 23.02 31.77 -23.08
C ALA A 877 23.71 32.36 -21.83
N THR A 878 24.35 31.49 -21.02
CA THR A 878 25.09 31.89 -19.82
C THR A 878 26.31 32.71 -20.20
N VAL A 879 27.12 32.19 -21.13
CA VAL A 879 28.37 32.82 -21.59
C VAL A 879 28.10 34.15 -22.29
N ARG A 880 27.04 34.24 -23.09
CA ARG A 880 26.62 35.48 -23.75
C ARG A 880 26.25 36.57 -22.73
N THR A 881 25.48 36.21 -21.70
CA THR A 881 25.06 37.14 -20.64
C THR A 881 26.25 37.68 -19.86
N LEU A 882 27.11 36.79 -19.41
CA LEU A 882 28.32 37.17 -18.68
C LEU A 882 29.28 37.97 -19.60
N GLY A 883 29.36 37.64 -20.89
CA GLY A 883 30.14 38.36 -21.89
C GLY A 883 29.71 39.81 -22.08
N ILE A 884 28.40 40.08 -22.13
CA ILE A 884 27.86 41.46 -22.20
C ILE A 884 28.22 42.25 -20.94
N ASN A 885 28.18 41.64 -19.75
CA ASN A 885 28.64 42.30 -18.52
C ASN A 885 30.12 42.67 -18.58
N THR A 886 30.97 41.82 -19.15
CA THR A 886 32.40 42.11 -19.34
C THR A 886 32.64 43.25 -20.34
N LEU A 887 31.82 43.38 -21.39
CA LEU A 887 31.89 44.53 -22.31
C LEU A 887 31.64 45.85 -21.58
N PHE A 888 30.68 45.90 -20.66
CA PHE A 888 30.46 47.08 -19.81
C PHE A 888 31.67 47.39 -18.93
N ARG A 889 32.25 46.38 -18.27
CA ARG A 889 33.45 46.57 -17.41
C ARG A 889 34.63 47.18 -18.19
N ARG A 890 34.78 46.83 -19.47
CA ARG A 890 35.85 47.30 -20.36
C ARG A 890 35.53 48.57 -21.16
N GLY A 891 34.35 49.15 -20.98
CA GLY A 891 33.93 50.34 -21.75
C GLY A 891 33.72 50.08 -23.24
N ALA A 892 33.34 48.86 -23.63
CA ALA A 892 33.06 48.47 -25.01
C ALA A 892 31.55 48.49 -25.32
N GLY A 893 30.84 49.54 -24.89
CA GLY A 893 29.37 49.63 -24.96
C GLY A 893 28.78 49.57 -26.38
N GLY A 894 29.57 49.89 -27.40
CA GLY A 894 29.14 49.86 -28.81
C GLY A 894 28.81 48.45 -29.35
N GLU A 895 29.37 47.39 -28.75
CA GLU A 895 29.12 46.00 -29.19
C GLU A 895 27.91 45.34 -28.48
N VAL A 896 27.39 45.98 -27.43
CA VAL A 896 26.35 45.41 -26.56
C VAL A 896 25.04 45.15 -27.31
N ASP A 897 24.63 46.05 -28.21
CA ASP A 897 23.36 45.91 -28.94
C ASP A 897 23.36 44.72 -29.90
N ALA A 898 24.47 44.50 -30.61
CA ALA A 898 24.60 43.37 -31.51
C ALA A 898 24.48 42.04 -30.74
N ARG A 899 25.21 41.92 -29.62
CA ARG A 899 25.19 40.71 -28.77
C ARG A 899 23.84 40.48 -28.12
N LEU A 900 23.18 41.54 -27.63
CA LEU A 900 21.85 41.43 -27.04
C LEU A 900 20.77 41.10 -28.08
N GLY A 901 20.91 41.62 -29.31
CA GLY A 901 20.05 41.29 -30.45
C GLY A 901 20.12 39.79 -30.79
N GLU A 902 21.32 39.23 -30.87
CA GLU A 902 21.51 37.78 -31.08
C GLU A 902 20.84 36.93 -29.99
N MET A 903 20.99 37.34 -28.71
CA MET A 903 20.34 36.64 -27.60
C MET A 903 18.82 36.68 -27.71
N ARG A 904 18.21 37.83 -28.03
CA ARG A 904 16.75 37.94 -28.18
C ARG A 904 16.22 37.03 -29.29
N LEU A 905 16.91 36.97 -30.43
CA LEU A 905 16.50 36.14 -31.57
C LEU A 905 16.49 34.64 -31.23
N ARG A 906 17.42 34.20 -30.37
CA ARG A 906 17.63 32.76 -30.10
C ARG A 906 16.95 32.26 -28.83
N VAL A 907 16.89 33.10 -27.80
CA VAL A 907 16.30 32.77 -26.49
C VAL A 907 14.84 33.21 -26.42
N GLY A 908 14.39 34.17 -27.24
CA GLY A 908 13.06 34.75 -27.16
C GLY A 908 11.90 33.74 -27.19
N GLU A 909 12.10 32.60 -27.88
CA GLU A 909 11.10 31.52 -27.96
C GLU A 909 11.35 30.35 -26.97
N SER A 910 12.45 30.38 -26.22
CA SER A 910 12.79 29.33 -25.26
C SER A 910 11.83 29.32 -24.08
N ARG A 911 11.44 28.13 -23.63
CA ARG A 911 10.69 27.96 -22.37
C ARG A 911 11.58 27.61 -21.18
N ASN A 912 12.90 27.62 -21.36
CA ASN A 912 13.85 27.33 -20.29
C ASN A 912 13.97 28.55 -19.35
N ALA A 913 13.62 28.37 -18.09
CA ALA A 913 13.63 29.45 -17.10
C ALA A 913 15.03 30.06 -16.89
N VAL A 914 16.11 29.28 -16.97
CA VAL A 914 17.49 29.79 -16.84
C VAL A 914 17.78 30.77 -17.97
N GLU A 915 17.47 30.39 -19.20
CA GLU A 915 17.74 31.22 -20.39
C GLU A 915 16.92 32.50 -20.38
N GLN A 916 15.65 32.41 -19.99
CA GLN A 916 14.76 33.58 -19.86
C GLN A 916 15.27 34.55 -18.78
N VAL A 917 15.67 34.06 -17.61
CA VAL A 917 16.27 34.89 -16.56
C VAL A 917 17.54 35.57 -17.07
N MET A 918 18.40 34.85 -17.80
CA MET A 918 19.64 35.40 -18.36
C MET A 918 19.36 36.52 -19.38
N LEU A 919 18.42 36.31 -20.33
CA LEU A 919 18.04 37.31 -21.33
C LEU A 919 17.41 38.57 -20.70
N HIS A 920 16.44 38.39 -19.81
CA HIS A 920 15.71 39.51 -19.22
C HIS A 920 16.57 40.28 -18.20
N SER A 921 17.44 39.59 -17.43
CA SER A 921 18.34 40.27 -16.48
C SER A 921 19.33 41.20 -17.18
N ILE A 922 19.99 40.71 -18.24
CA ILE A 922 20.93 41.55 -18.98
C ILE A 922 20.22 42.66 -19.75
N SER A 923 19.02 42.39 -20.28
CA SER A 923 18.19 43.43 -20.94
C SER A 923 17.84 44.54 -19.95
N ALA A 924 17.47 44.22 -18.72
CA ALA A 924 17.18 45.21 -17.69
C ALA A 924 18.40 46.09 -17.39
N THR A 925 19.59 45.49 -17.20
CA THR A 925 20.83 46.22 -16.95
C THR A 925 21.18 47.19 -18.09
N VAL A 926 21.08 46.74 -19.34
CA VAL A 926 21.37 47.57 -20.52
C VAL A 926 20.40 48.75 -20.61
N ARG A 927 19.11 48.51 -20.37
CA ARG A 927 18.06 49.54 -20.41
C ARG A 927 18.23 50.58 -19.31
N SER A 928 18.56 50.16 -18.09
CA SER A 928 18.85 51.08 -16.98
C SER A 928 20.02 52.02 -17.30
N LYS A 929 21.13 51.50 -17.84
CA LYS A 929 22.31 52.30 -18.22
C LYS A 929 22.02 53.32 -19.35
N ARG A 930 20.97 53.09 -20.13
CA ARG A 930 20.55 53.97 -21.23
C ARG A 930 19.40 54.92 -20.86
N GLY A 931 18.94 54.90 -19.61
CA GLY A 931 17.83 55.73 -19.15
C GLY A 931 16.44 55.26 -19.58
N ASP A 932 16.31 54.07 -20.17
CA ASP A 932 15.02 53.46 -20.52
C ASP A 932 14.43 52.73 -19.30
N VAL A 933 14.07 53.53 -18.29
CA VAL A 933 13.64 53.05 -16.97
C VAL A 933 12.40 52.16 -17.05
N THR A 934 11.45 52.49 -17.93
CA THR A 934 10.21 51.72 -18.11
C THR A 934 10.50 50.32 -18.63
N ALA A 935 11.32 50.19 -19.69
CA ALA A 935 11.68 48.87 -20.21
C ALA A 935 12.57 48.09 -19.22
N ALA A 936 13.44 48.78 -18.47
CA ALA A 936 14.27 48.15 -17.44
C ALA A 936 13.43 47.49 -16.34
N ILE A 937 12.39 48.19 -15.85
CA ILE A 937 11.44 47.65 -14.87
C ILE A 937 10.73 46.42 -15.45
N GLU A 938 10.23 46.48 -16.68
CA GLU A 938 9.48 45.37 -17.26
C GLU A 938 10.36 44.12 -17.45
N HIS A 939 11.55 44.27 -18.01
CA HIS A 939 12.50 43.16 -18.11
C HIS A 939 12.86 42.61 -16.72
N ALA A 940 13.09 43.46 -15.73
CA ALA A 940 13.40 43.00 -14.38
C ALA A 940 12.22 42.28 -13.69
N ARG A 941 10.97 42.64 -14.02
CA ARG A 941 9.76 41.92 -13.59
C ARG A 941 9.75 40.50 -14.17
N GLN A 942 9.98 40.38 -15.46
CA GLN A 942 10.04 39.09 -16.17
C GLN A 942 11.16 38.20 -15.63
N THR A 943 12.33 38.77 -15.33
CA THR A 943 13.43 38.04 -14.67
C THR A 943 12.97 37.40 -13.36
N LEU A 944 12.31 38.14 -12.48
CA LEU A 944 11.87 37.61 -11.19
C LEU A 944 10.73 36.59 -11.34
N GLU A 945 9.83 36.78 -12.31
CA GLU A 945 8.74 35.85 -12.60
C GLU A 945 9.28 34.48 -13.04
N TRP A 946 10.17 34.45 -14.04
CA TRP A 946 10.81 33.22 -14.48
C TRP A 946 11.68 32.58 -13.39
N ALA A 947 12.40 33.40 -12.61
CA ALA A 947 13.19 32.91 -11.48
C ALA A 947 12.32 32.27 -10.40
N THR A 948 11.14 32.81 -10.11
CA THR A 948 10.21 32.28 -9.10
C THR A 948 9.54 31.00 -9.56
N GLN A 949 9.27 30.87 -10.86
CA GLN A 949 8.79 29.62 -11.47
C GLN A 949 9.87 28.54 -11.47
N SER A 950 11.14 28.92 -11.47
CA SER A 950 12.25 27.99 -11.35
C SER A 950 12.43 27.51 -9.90
N GLN A 951 12.72 26.22 -9.71
CA GLN A 951 13.17 25.68 -8.41
C GLN A 951 14.63 26.04 -8.10
N ASN A 952 15.22 27.01 -8.81
CA ASN A 952 16.63 27.40 -8.68
C ASN A 952 16.76 28.69 -7.86
N MET A 953 17.22 28.54 -6.62
CA MET A 953 17.31 29.65 -5.66
C MET A 953 18.33 30.72 -6.08
N MET A 954 19.36 30.35 -6.85
CA MET A 954 20.32 31.32 -7.39
C MET A 954 19.67 32.27 -8.38
N LEU A 955 18.76 31.77 -9.25
CA LEU A 955 18.04 32.64 -10.19
C LEU A 955 17.14 33.63 -9.46
N ARG A 956 16.60 33.26 -8.29
CA ARG A 956 15.82 34.17 -7.46
C ARG A 956 16.66 35.31 -6.91
N VAL A 957 17.90 35.03 -6.48
CA VAL A 957 18.86 36.08 -6.09
C VAL A 957 19.07 37.04 -7.27
N VAL A 958 19.32 36.52 -8.48
CA VAL A 958 19.48 37.33 -9.69
C VAL A 958 18.25 38.18 -9.97
N GLY A 959 17.05 37.60 -9.91
CA GLY A 959 15.78 38.29 -10.10
C GLY A 959 15.56 39.45 -9.13
N HIS A 960 15.76 39.21 -7.83
CA HIS A 960 15.60 40.24 -6.81
C HIS A 960 16.62 41.38 -6.94
N VAL A 961 17.91 41.07 -7.19
CA VAL A 961 18.93 42.11 -7.40
C VAL A 961 18.63 42.94 -8.66
N THR A 962 18.27 42.27 -9.77
CA THR A 962 17.93 42.96 -11.04
C THR A 962 16.73 43.89 -10.85
N ARG A 963 15.69 43.41 -10.16
CA ARG A 963 14.48 44.18 -9.84
C ARG A 963 14.80 45.37 -8.95
N GLY A 964 15.59 45.18 -7.89
CA GLY A 964 16.04 46.25 -7.01
C GLY A 964 16.80 47.35 -7.77
N SER A 965 17.71 46.96 -8.67
CA SER A 965 18.49 47.91 -9.47
C SER A 965 17.63 48.74 -10.43
N ALA A 966 16.66 48.10 -11.11
CA ALA A 966 15.72 48.81 -11.99
C ALA A 966 14.80 49.76 -11.22
N LEU A 967 14.32 49.35 -10.03
CA LEU A 967 13.46 50.18 -9.17
C LEU A 967 14.22 51.38 -8.58
N LEU A 968 15.48 51.20 -8.19
CA LEU A 968 16.35 52.29 -7.77
C LEU A 968 16.51 53.34 -8.89
N SER A 969 16.73 52.88 -10.12
CA SER A 969 16.85 53.77 -11.29
C SER A 969 15.58 54.58 -11.56
N ALA A 970 14.43 54.08 -11.10
CA ALA A 970 13.13 54.77 -11.15
C ALA A 970 12.82 55.63 -9.91
N GLY A 971 13.72 55.69 -8.92
CA GLY A 971 13.50 56.41 -7.67
C GLY A 971 12.53 55.73 -6.69
N ARG A 972 12.15 54.47 -6.92
CA ARG A 972 11.22 53.71 -6.05
C ARG A 972 11.98 53.03 -4.92
N LEU A 973 12.45 53.83 -3.96
CA LEU A 973 13.45 53.41 -2.95
C LEU A 973 12.96 52.29 -2.00
N ASP A 974 11.74 52.39 -1.48
CA ASP A 974 11.24 51.39 -0.52
C ASP A 974 11.01 50.01 -1.18
N GLU A 975 10.47 50.00 -2.41
CA GLU A 975 10.32 48.76 -3.18
C GLU A 975 11.68 48.19 -3.60
N ALA A 976 12.66 49.05 -3.94
CA ALA A 976 14.01 48.60 -4.24
C ALA A 976 14.67 47.94 -3.01
N LEU A 977 14.48 48.53 -1.82
CA LEU A 977 15.00 47.99 -0.57
C LEU A 977 14.43 46.59 -0.28
N GLU A 978 13.11 46.43 -0.38
CA GLU A 978 12.45 45.13 -0.14
C GLU A 978 13.04 44.03 -1.03
N GLN A 979 13.25 44.32 -2.32
CA GLN A 979 13.83 43.35 -3.24
C GLN A 979 15.29 43.01 -2.88
N VAL A 980 16.11 43.99 -2.55
CA VAL A 980 17.52 43.74 -2.21
C VAL A 980 17.66 43.00 -0.89
N ASP A 981 16.83 43.29 0.11
CA ASP A 981 16.82 42.54 1.37
C ASP A 981 16.48 41.06 1.14
N GLN A 982 15.46 40.79 0.31
CA GLN A 982 15.11 39.42 -0.10
C GLN A 982 16.30 38.73 -0.80
N ALA A 983 17.02 39.43 -1.67
CA ALA A 983 18.20 38.89 -2.33
C ALA A 983 19.33 38.55 -1.33
N LEU A 984 19.62 39.45 -0.38
CA LEU A 984 20.73 39.30 0.56
C LEU A 984 20.49 38.19 1.59
N VAL A 985 19.26 38.01 2.06
CA VAL A 985 18.88 36.87 2.92
C VAL A 985 19.14 35.55 2.19
N LEU A 986 18.73 35.46 0.92
CA LEU A 986 18.97 34.25 0.13
C LEU A 986 20.46 34.05 -0.16
N ALA A 987 21.16 35.11 -0.54
CA ALA A 987 22.53 35.01 -1.03
C ALA A 987 23.56 34.79 0.08
N ILE A 988 23.41 35.47 1.22
CA ILE A 988 24.37 35.42 2.35
C ILE A 988 23.91 34.42 3.40
N ASP A 989 22.72 34.60 3.96
CA ASP A 989 22.30 33.84 5.15
C ASP A 989 22.05 32.36 4.82
N ARG A 990 21.65 32.07 3.58
CA ARG A 990 21.54 30.69 3.06
C ARG A 990 22.73 30.25 2.22
N ALA A 991 23.78 31.06 2.13
CA ALA A 991 25.00 30.80 1.36
C ALA A 991 24.77 30.39 -0.12
N ILE A 992 23.67 30.83 -0.72
CA ILE A 992 23.30 30.44 -2.10
C ILE A 992 24.20 31.12 -3.13
N SER A 993 24.57 32.38 -2.92
CA SER A 993 25.37 33.13 -3.89
C SER A 993 26.05 34.39 -3.31
N LYS A 994 27.04 34.19 -2.45
CA LYS A 994 27.86 35.28 -1.88
C LYS A 994 28.51 36.19 -2.93
N PRO A 995 28.96 35.72 -4.12
CA PRO A 995 29.46 36.61 -5.16
C PRO A 995 28.43 37.63 -5.66
N PHE A 996 27.15 37.23 -5.82
CA PHE A 996 26.08 38.15 -6.20
C PHE A 996 25.67 39.10 -5.07
N ALA A 997 25.81 38.68 -3.80
CA ALA A 997 25.64 39.60 -2.68
C ALA A 997 26.76 40.66 -2.65
N ALA A 998 28.02 40.25 -2.81
CA ALA A 998 29.16 41.16 -2.71
C ALA A 998 29.22 42.17 -3.86
N ALA A 999 29.00 41.74 -5.11
CA ALA A 999 29.24 42.58 -6.28
C ALA A 999 28.08 43.54 -6.60
N PRO A 1000 26.87 43.09 -6.95
CA PRO A 1000 25.75 44.00 -7.16
C PRO A 1000 24.88 44.23 -5.91
N GLY A 1001 24.76 43.29 -4.97
CA GLY A 1001 23.79 43.37 -3.86
C GLY A 1001 24.09 44.45 -2.81
N LEU A 1002 25.25 44.35 -2.14
CA LEU A 1002 25.63 45.22 -1.03
C LEU A 1002 25.92 46.68 -1.46
N PRO A 1003 26.57 46.96 -2.61
CA PRO A 1003 26.66 48.31 -3.15
C PRO A 1003 25.29 48.92 -3.47
N LEU A 1004 24.36 48.11 -3.97
CA LEU A 1004 23.01 48.55 -4.28
C LEU A 1004 22.22 48.87 -3.00
N LEU A 1005 22.34 48.05 -1.96
CA LEU A 1005 21.76 48.33 -0.64
C LEU A 1005 22.32 49.64 -0.06
N ALA A 1006 23.65 49.82 -0.13
CA ALA A 1006 24.30 51.03 0.34
C ALA A 1006 23.76 52.29 -0.38
N GLU A 1007 23.64 52.23 -1.70
CA GLU A 1007 23.07 53.33 -2.50
C GLU A 1007 21.60 53.62 -2.16
N ILE A 1008 20.78 52.57 -1.97
CA ILE A 1008 19.37 52.72 -1.59
C ILE A 1008 19.25 53.41 -0.23
N GLN A 1009 19.99 52.95 0.78
CA GLN A 1009 19.95 53.53 2.13
C GLN A 1009 20.49 54.96 2.14
N LEU A 1010 21.53 55.24 1.37
CA LEU A 1010 22.07 56.59 1.21
C LEU A 1010 21.02 57.55 0.67
N ARG A 1011 20.27 57.16 -0.37
CA ARG A 1011 19.18 57.98 -0.93
C ARG A 1011 17.96 58.11 -0.03
N ARG A 1012 17.75 57.16 0.89
CA ARG A 1012 16.73 57.25 1.95
C ARG A 1012 17.18 58.12 3.14
N GLY A 1013 18.46 58.50 3.19
CA GLY A 1013 19.04 59.31 4.26
C GLY A 1013 19.58 58.53 5.45
N ASP A 1014 19.59 57.18 5.41
CA ASP A 1014 20.18 56.35 6.46
C ASP A 1014 21.67 56.09 6.17
N ILE A 1015 22.49 57.07 6.55
CA ILE A 1015 23.94 57.03 6.33
C ILE A 1015 24.61 55.88 7.09
N GLY A 1016 24.10 55.55 8.30
CA GLY A 1016 24.63 54.48 9.12
C GLY A 1016 24.43 53.12 8.46
N ALA A 1017 23.21 52.84 7.99
CA ALA A 1017 22.92 51.61 7.25
C ALA A 1017 23.68 51.54 5.90
N ALA A 1018 23.81 52.66 5.20
CA ALA A 1018 24.56 52.72 3.94
C ALA A 1018 26.04 52.35 4.14
N ARG A 1019 26.68 52.93 5.17
CA ARG A 1019 28.06 52.62 5.55
C ARG A 1019 28.22 51.15 5.93
N ALA A 1020 27.35 50.63 6.80
CA ALA A 1020 27.42 49.24 7.26
C ALA A 1020 27.27 48.24 6.09
N ALA A 1021 26.39 48.52 5.13
CA ALA A 1021 26.24 47.70 3.93
C ALA A 1021 27.51 47.67 3.07
N ALA A 1022 28.15 48.83 2.86
CA ALA A 1022 29.39 48.94 2.09
C ALA A 1022 30.58 48.26 2.79
N GLU A 1023 30.74 48.44 4.11
CA GLU A 1023 31.78 47.78 4.90
C GLU A 1023 31.63 46.25 4.86
N ARG A 1024 30.40 45.74 5.07
CA ARG A 1024 30.09 44.30 4.92
C ARG A 1024 30.42 43.78 3.52
N GLY A 1025 30.19 44.59 2.48
CA GLY A 1025 30.51 44.23 1.10
C GLY A 1025 32.01 44.16 0.82
N ILE A 1026 32.81 45.07 1.38
CA ILE A 1026 34.28 45.04 1.31
C ILE A 1026 34.82 43.79 2.00
N GLU A 1027 34.35 43.48 3.21
CA GLU A 1027 34.77 42.28 3.96
C GLU A 1027 34.50 41.01 3.15
N LEU A 1028 33.28 40.89 2.61
CA LEU A 1028 32.88 39.74 1.83
C LEU A 1028 33.67 39.62 0.52
N ALA A 1029 33.87 40.74 -0.19
CA ALA A 1029 34.66 40.78 -1.42
C ALA A 1029 36.11 40.38 -1.19
N ARG A 1030 36.76 40.90 -0.13
CA ARG A 1030 38.14 40.55 0.25
C ARG A 1030 38.29 39.08 0.60
N ALA A 1031 37.35 38.54 1.38
CA ALA A 1031 37.36 37.13 1.76
C ALA A 1031 37.29 36.18 0.55
N MET A 1032 36.68 36.62 -0.56
CA MET A 1032 36.58 35.86 -1.81
C MET A 1032 37.65 36.23 -2.85
N GLY A 1033 38.47 37.24 -2.60
CA GLY A 1033 39.42 37.79 -3.59
C GLY A 1033 38.76 38.55 -4.75
N TYR A 1034 37.54 39.07 -4.57
CA TYR A 1034 36.73 39.68 -5.63
C TYR A 1034 37.00 41.20 -5.75
N ARG A 1035 38.02 41.59 -6.53
CA ARG A 1035 38.64 42.94 -6.47
C ARG A 1035 37.79 44.09 -7.07
N HIS A 1036 37.07 43.90 -8.16
CA HIS A 1036 36.06 44.82 -8.75
C HIS A 1036 34.89 44.98 -7.79
N ALA A 1037 34.44 43.89 -7.15
CA ALA A 1037 33.42 43.99 -6.10
C ALA A 1037 33.91 44.81 -4.91
N GLU A 1038 35.17 44.61 -4.47
CA GLU A 1038 35.80 45.43 -3.44
C GLU A 1038 35.85 46.90 -3.87
N ALA A 1039 36.33 47.21 -5.08
CA ALA A 1039 36.38 48.57 -5.61
C ALA A 1039 34.99 49.21 -5.67
N ASN A 1040 33.96 48.47 -6.10
CA ASN A 1040 32.58 48.94 -6.15
C ASN A 1040 32.02 49.26 -4.75
N ASN A 1041 32.30 48.42 -3.76
CA ASN A 1041 31.90 48.69 -2.37
C ASN A 1041 32.71 49.83 -1.75
N LEU A 1042 33.98 50.02 -2.10
CA LEU A 1042 34.78 51.18 -1.70
C LEU A 1042 34.17 52.50 -2.23
N ILE A 1043 33.67 52.51 -3.46
CA ILE A 1043 32.94 53.67 -4.00
C ILE A 1043 31.68 53.95 -3.16
N ALA A 1044 30.89 52.91 -2.85
CA ALA A 1044 29.70 53.06 -2.02
C ALA A 1044 30.02 53.55 -0.59
N LEU A 1045 31.10 53.05 0.01
CA LEU A 1045 31.60 53.50 1.31
C LEU A 1045 32.02 54.97 1.26
N ALA A 1046 32.78 55.37 0.23
CA ALA A 1046 33.20 56.75 0.07
C ALA A 1046 32.02 57.72 0.00
N ARG A 1047 30.98 57.40 -0.81
CA ARG A 1047 29.76 58.23 -0.90
C ARG A 1047 29.03 58.31 0.45
N SER A 1048 29.00 57.23 1.21
CA SER A 1048 28.43 57.20 2.57
C SER A 1048 29.23 58.06 3.55
N LEU A 1049 30.57 58.06 3.46
CA LEU A 1049 31.45 58.89 4.27
C LEU A 1049 31.29 60.38 3.95
N VAL A 1050 31.15 60.74 2.66
CA VAL A 1050 30.82 62.12 2.24
C VAL A 1050 29.51 62.58 2.89
N ALA A 1051 28.45 61.78 2.79
CA ALA A 1051 27.16 62.14 3.40
C ALA A 1051 27.22 62.22 4.94
N GLY A 1052 28.08 61.43 5.58
CA GLY A 1052 28.35 61.46 7.01
C GLY A 1052 29.29 62.58 7.48
N GLY A 1053 29.88 63.36 6.56
CA GLY A 1053 30.80 64.46 6.86
C GLY A 1053 32.26 64.04 7.12
N ASP A 1054 32.65 62.79 6.83
CA ASP A 1054 34.04 62.32 6.93
C ASP A 1054 34.76 62.44 5.59
N ASP A 1055 35.10 63.68 5.25
CA ASP A 1055 35.75 64.03 3.99
C ASP A 1055 37.15 63.41 3.82
N ALA A 1056 37.89 63.24 4.92
CA ALA A 1056 39.24 62.69 4.89
C ALA A 1056 39.21 61.16 4.69
N GLY A 1057 38.26 60.48 5.35
CA GLY A 1057 37.96 59.08 5.11
C GLY A 1057 37.52 58.84 3.68
N ALA A 1058 36.57 59.64 3.17
CA ALA A 1058 36.07 59.53 1.80
C ALA A 1058 37.18 59.67 0.75
N GLU A 1059 38.09 60.65 0.89
CA GLU A 1059 39.22 60.85 -0.02
C GLU A 1059 40.18 59.66 -0.03
N THR A 1060 40.49 59.12 1.16
CA THR A 1060 41.33 57.92 1.32
C THR A 1060 40.69 56.70 0.65
N THR A 1061 39.39 56.48 0.88
CA THR A 1061 38.64 55.36 0.30
C THR A 1061 38.54 55.48 -1.22
N LEU A 1062 38.34 56.68 -1.78
CA LEU A 1062 38.34 56.90 -3.23
C LEU A 1062 39.71 56.67 -3.87
N ALA A 1063 40.80 57.00 -3.17
CA ALA A 1063 42.15 56.69 -3.64
C ALA A 1063 42.37 55.17 -3.74
N GLN A 1064 41.95 54.41 -2.73
CA GLN A 1064 41.99 52.94 -2.74
C GLN A 1064 41.13 52.35 -3.87
N ALA A 1065 39.91 52.85 -4.05
CA ALA A 1065 39.04 52.41 -5.15
C ALA A 1065 39.67 52.71 -6.52
N SER A 1066 40.32 53.87 -6.68
CA SER A 1066 40.97 54.30 -7.91
C SER A 1066 42.20 53.45 -8.24
N GLU A 1067 43.03 53.13 -7.25
CA GLU A 1067 44.18 52.23 -7.41
C GLU A 1067 43.72 50.85 -7.88
N LEU A 1068 42.69 50.31 -7.21
CA LEU A 1068 42.14 48.99 -7.52
C LEU A 1068 41.49 48.96 -8.91
N ALA A 1069 40.63 49.93 -9.24
CA ALA A 1069 39.97 50.02 -10.54
C ALA A 1069 40.97 50.22 -11.70
N THR A 1070 42.06 50.96 -11.48
CA THR A 1070 43.12 51.15 -12.49
C THR A 1070 43.91 49.87 -12.71
N ALA A 1071 44.27 49.16 -11.63
CA ALA A 1071 44.96 47.87 -11.73
C ALA A 1071 44.14 46.80 -12.46
N LEU A 1072 42.81 46.93 -12.46
CA LEU A 1072 41.88 46.01 -13.12
C LEU A 1072 41.45 46.43 -14.54
N ASP A 1073 41.83 47.63 -15.00
CA ASP A 1073 41.25 48.28 -16.19
C ASP A 1073 39.70 48.31 -16.16
N ALA A 1074 39.13 48.56 -14.98
CA ALA A 1074 37.69 48.60 -14.73
C ALA A 1074 37.11 49.97 -15.10
N ARG A 1075 36.89 50.20 -16.40
CA ARG A 1075 36.48 51.51 -16.94
C ARG A 1075 35.10 51.97 -16.47
N ASP A 1076 34.21 51.03 -16.15
CA ASP A 1076 32.90 51.31 -15.57
C ASP A 1076 33.02 51.92 -14.16
N LEU A 1077 33.95 51.43 -13.35
CA LEU A 1077 34.19 51.94 -12.00
C LEU A 1077 34.95 53.26 -12.02
N LEU A 1078 35.90 53.44 -12.95
CA LEU A 1078 36.65 54.69 -13.08
C LEU A 1078 35.72 55.89 -13.35
N ALA A 1079 34.66 55.72 -14.15
CA ALA A 1079 33.67 56.77 -14.37
C ALA A 1079 32.91 57.11 -13.06
N ARG A 1080 32.46 56.09 -12.32
CA ARG A 1080 31.73 56.24 -11.05
C ARG A 1080 32.58 56.82 -9.91
N ILE A 1081 33.88 56.57 -9.90
CA ILE A 1081 34.82 57.18 -8.95
C ILE A 1081 34.87 58.70 -9.15
N GLU A 1082 34.84 59.17 -10.40
CA GLU A 1082 34.82 60.60 -10.70
C GLU A 1082 33.49 61.26 -10.32
N GLU A 1083 32.37 60.55 -10.45
CA GLU A 1083 31.08 61.01 -9.90
C GLU A 1083 31.14 61.17 -8.37
N ALA A 1084 31.73 60.20 -7.67
CA ALA A 1084 31.89 60.28 -6.21
C ALA A 1084 32.87 61.37 -5.78
N ARG A 1085 33.94 61.63 -6.56
CA ARG A 1085 34.84 62.79 -6.36
C ARG A 1085 34.11 64.12 -6.52
N ALA A 1086 33.21 64.22 -7.50
CA ALA A 1086 32.38 65.40 -7.68
C ALA A 1086 31.46 65.63 -6.48
N GLU A 1087 30.91 64.57 -5.89
CA GLU A 1087 30.08 64.66 -4.67
C GLU A 1087 30.88 65.13 -3.46
N LEU A 1088 32.09 64.59 -3.25
CA LEU A 1088 33.00 65.05 -2.19
C LEU A 1088 33.38 66.53 -2.38
N ALA A 1089 33.74 66.94 -3.60
CA ALA A 1089 34.08 68.33 -3.90
C ALA A 1089 32.89 69.27 -3.66
N ARG A 1090 31.68 68.85 -4.02
CA ARG A 1090 30.44 69.59 -3.73
C ARG A 1090 30.19 69.73 -2.24
N HIS A 1091 30.40 68.66 -1.46
CA HIS A 1091 30.29 68.70 0.01
C HIS A 1091 31.29 69.70 0.63
N ARG A 1092 32.52 69.75 0.10
CA ARG A 1092 33.57 70.72 0.47
C ARG A 1092 33.34 72.15 -0.03
N LYS A 1093 32.32 72.38 -0.87
CA LYS A 1093 32.06 73.65 -1.57
C LYS A 1093 33.24 74.08 -2.47
N ASP A 1094 33.92 73.12 -3.09
CA ASP A 1094 34.95 73.34 -4.10
C ASP A 1094 34.36 73.14 -5.50
N ASP A 1095 33.74 74.20 -6.02
CA ASP A 1095 33.03 74.17 -7.31
C ASP A 1095 33.95 73.84 -8.49
N ILE A 1096 35.23 74.26 -8.43
CA ILE A 1096 36.22 74.01 -9.48
C ILE A 1096 36.56 72.52 -9.55
N SER A 1097 36.83 71.90 -8.40
CA SER A 1097 37.08 70.45 -8.36
C SER A 1097 35.84 69.64 -8.70
N CYS A 1098 34.65 70.11 -8.31
CA CYS A 1098 33.37 69.47 -8.63
C CYS A 1098 33.12 69.46 -10.15
N GLU A 1099 33.24 70.60 -10.82
CA GLU A 1099 33.08 70.71 -12.27
C GLU A 1099 34.11 69.87 -13.03
N ARG A 1100 35.38 69.89 -12.59
CA ARG A 1100 36.44 69.07 -13.19
C ARG A 1100 36.11 67.59 -13.12
N ALA A 1101 35.68 67.11 -11.96
CA ALA A 1101 35.33 65.70 -11.75
C ALA A 1101 34.09 65.29 -12.58
N LEU A 1102 33.05 66.14 -12.66
CA LEU A 1102 31.88 65.87 -13.51
C LEU A 1102 32.21 65.82 -15.01
N ARG A 1103 33.06 66.73 -15.51
CA ARG A 1103 33.52 66.69 -16.90
C ARG A 1103 34.32 65.43 -17.20
N GLU A 1104 35.15 65.00 -16.25
CA GLU A 1104 35.92 63.75 -16.39
C GLU A 1104 35.01 62.52 -16.35
N ALA A 1105 34.02 62.48 -15.45
CA ALA A 1105 33.00 61.43 -15.42
C ALA A 1105 32.23 61.35 -16.76
N ALA A 1106 31.77 62.50 -17.28
CA ALA A 1106 31.07 62.57 -18.56
C ALA A 1106 31.92 62.08 -19.74
N ARG A 1107 33.22 62.46 -19.77
CA ARG A 1107 34.17 61.96 -20.77
C ARG A 1107 34.30 60.44 -20.69
N ARG A 1108 34.52 59.89 -19.50
CA ARG A 1108 34.66 58.44 -19.30
C ARG A 1108 33.39 57.67 -19.68
N HIS A 1109 32.21 58.18 -19.34
CA HIS A 1109 30.96 57.57 -19.77
C HIS A 1109 30.80 57.56 -21.30
N ARG A 1110 31.18 58.63 -22.00
CA ARG A 1110 31.22 58.64 -23.48
C ARG A 1110 32.20 57.63 -24.05
N ASP A 1111 33.43 57.59 -23.52
CA ASP A 1111 34.46 56.63 -23.94
C ASP A 1111 33.98 55.18 -23.74
N ASN A 1112 33.13 54.94 -22.74
CA ASN A 1112 32.51 53.65 -22.45
C ASN A 1112 31.27 53.32 -23.31
N GLY A 1113 30.76 54.27 -24.10
CA GLY A 1113 29.51 54.13 -24.86
C GLY A 1113 28.22 54.32 -24.04
N GLU A 1114 28.29 55.03 -22.91
CA GLU A 1114 27.19 55.27 -21.96
C GLU A 1114 26.66 56.72 -22.07
N GLU A 1115 26.17 57.10 -23.26
CA GLU A 1115 25.79 58.48 -23.60
C GLU A 1115 24.79 59.13 -22.63
N TRP A 1116 23.83 58.35 -22.14
CA TRP A 1116 22.83 58.84 -21.18
C TRP A 1116 23.48 59.23 -19.84
N LEU A 1117 24.40 58.41 -19.32
CA LEU A 1117 25.13 58.71 -18.08
C LEU A 1117 26.06 59.91 -18.25
N ALA A 1118 26.70 60.03 -19.42
CA ALA A 1118 27.50 61.21 -19.76
C ALA A 1118 26.64 62.50 -19.73
N THR A 1119 25.45 62.45 -20.31
CA THR A 1119 24.50 63.57 -20.31
C THR A 1119 24.04 63.92 -18.88
N GLN A 1120 23.80 62.92 -18.02
CA GLN A 1120 23.44 63.14 -16.62
C GLN A 1120 24.57 63.79 -15.82
N ALA A 1121 25.82 63.38 -16.03
CA ALA A 1121 26.99 64.00 -15.40
C ALA A 1121 27.15 65.46 -15.84
N GLU A 1122 26.93 65.75 -17.13
CA GLU A 1122 26.96 67.12 -17.66
C GLU A 1122 25.83 68.01 -17.13
N ALA A 1123 24.62 67.47 -17.00
CA ALA A 1123 23.48 68.21 -16.45
C ALA A 1123 23.69 68.64 -14.99
N ARG A 1124 24.60 68.00 -14.25
CA ARG A 1124 24.98 68.38 -12.88
C ARG A 1124 26.03 69.50 -12.83
N ILE A 1125 26.60 69.90 -13.96
CA ILE A 1125 27.56 71.01 -14.03
C ILE A 1125 26.80 72.33 -13.93
N GLY A 1126 27.00 73.06 -12.84
CA GLY A 1126 26.33 74.35 -12.57
C GLY A 1126 24.95 74.24 -11.89
N ALA A 1127 24.53 73.02 -11.52
CA ALA A 1127 23.37 72.72 -10.67
C ALA A 1127 23.82 72.26 -9.27
#